data_AF-A0A7Y4Z469-F1
#
_entry.id   AF-A0A7Y4Z469-F1
#
_cell.length_a   1.000
_cell.length_b   1.000
_cell.length_c   1.000
_cell.angle_alpha   90.00
_cell.angle_beta   90.00
_cell.angle_gamma   90.00
#
_symmetry.space_group_name_H-M   'P 1'
#
loop_
_entity.id
_entity.type
_entity.pdbx_description
1 polymer ?
#
loop_
_entity_poly.entity_id
_entity_poly.type
_entity_poly.pdbx_seq_one_letter_code
_entity_poly.pdbx_strand_id
1 'polypeptide(L)'
;MNYQTEKYLLGRGINILPFVLLLVFLGSFNHKLYSQNIISREVTDYPGGSLSSTCSTAPYTGCIITLPPAKYGESYSFSIPLKAGITRSDISFIFTQVTNCSEGAINFTTDGKVEMLAASSCRPEVNNFIELDLETISGSDGTSDRQKYYLPILRDPIKVVLVLDMSGSMSLPVPGGTIVRWEVLKNAVLLFVQKLETFRQDKDSIAATYFSTNITQPGSPMNAGFISITSDSDPTRSSSIVQADMSGRGPTFLTAMGKGLLNSKLKLDDNNPINARKLVLLFTDGLQNVQPLVNPDGVTLSPGGYVLNSGPCNSLDSIHYYTIGMGDITLVPEVLAHIAEANGGVALTTTTGAEEGDIYNFFQNQFANMLSGSSPQIVSQKTGFLTSTGTTYSFPINGNVTKLYFEFINPNATNVTFKLEKGGKDLTSFVHVTNGTFYKTLSLPLPILTPELVGSEGNWNLTLSGTSSKKYSLTCFVDDHFVSFSCQPQKAVYTVGDTLNLNAKISYAGKPLTGAGNKVQVVLLKPGDDLGDLLANYTDRRTDSLKDVASGAETKYLHLIQSDSSFYKELLPTSQIIDLAESSNGLFTGHYKNTDLTGIYQLLYIVNGEIPGYGKFERQKQYSAVFKFGQISPSATEIDATITTPPATTTHDSKSRIATIIVKPKNKFGHLIGPGYLSRIKFSVDPKQGVVKSAKDNLNGSYTYTIVNIPPNVKPDIKINVMGELLYQGSFPTPKIHFWQYIILILLVLILLLRYVNAHTGKAWLRTLVWILIILWTIFMILQKLGIIHF
;
A
#
# COMPACT_ATOMS: atom_id res chain seq x y z
N MET A 1 -6.36 23.52 -82.07
CA MET A 1 -5.31 23.03 -82.99
C MET A 1 -5.47 21.52 -83.12
N ASN A 2 -5.81 21.09 -84.34
CA ASN A 2 -5.72 19.75 -84.98
C ASN A 2 -6.20 18.51 -84.19
N TYR A 3 -7.32 17.84 -84.47
CA TYR A 3 -7.93 17.23 -85.69
C TYR A 3 -7.27 15.91 -86.16
N GLN A 4 -8.13 14.90 -86.38
CA GLN A 4 -8.00 13.57 -87.04
C GLN A 4 -7.89 12.35 -86.12
N THR A 5 -8.90 11.49 -85.88
CA THR A 5 -9.79 10.63 -86.73
C THR A 5 -9.08 9.55 -87.56
N GLU A 6 -9.34 8.27 -87.26
CA GLU A 6 -9.79 7.14 -88.14
C GLU A 6 -9.53 5.79 -87.43
N LYS A 7 -10.56 4.99 -87.06
CA LYS A 7 -11.43 4.07 -87.82
C LYS A 7 -10.88 2.63 -87.98
N TYR A 8 -11.83 1.69 -87.82
CA TYR A 8 -11.99 0.38 -88.46
C TYR A 8 -11.94 -0.93 -87.62
N LEU A 9 -13.15 -1.45 -87.36
CA LEU A 9 -13.75 -2.78 -87.63
C LEU A 9 -13.25 -4.10 -86.97
N LEU A 10 -14.23 -4.72 -86.28
CA LEU A 10 -14.72 -6.10 -86.34
C LEU A 10 -13.74 -7.29 -86.39
N GLY A 11 -13.85 -8.15 -85.37
CA GLY A 11 -13.43 -9.55 -85.45
C GLY A 11 -14.02 -10.40 -84.32
N ARG A 12 -15.13 -11.09 -84.60
CA ARG A 12 -15.81 -12.08 -83.75
C ARG A 12 -14.85 -13.16 -83.22
N GLY A 13 -15.01 -13.50 -81.95
CA GLY A 13 -14.45 -14.71 -81.35
C GLY A 13 -14.64 -14.75 -79.84
N ILE A 14 -15.88 -14.73 -79.35
CA ILE A 14 -16.15 -14.98 -77.92
C ILE A 14 -15.87 -16.46 -77.67
N ASN A 15 -14.64 -16.76 -77.23
CA ASN A 15 -14.31 -18.03 -76.60
C ASN A 15 -15.02 -18.04 -75.23
N ILE A 16 -16.19 -18.69 -75.17
CA ILE A 16 -16.95 -18.91 -73.91
C ILE A 16 -16.29 -20.00 -73.04
N LEU A 17 -15.31 -20.74 -73.58
CA LEU A 17 -14.70 -21.89 -72.90
C LEU A 17 -13.75 -21.56 -71.72
N PRO A 18 -12.91 -20.50 -71.72
CA PRO A 18 -12.04 -20.20 -70.58
C PRO A 18 -12.77 -19.51 -69.43
N PHE A 19 -13.89 -18.82 -69.67
CA PHE A 19 -14.65 -18.14 -68.62
C PHE A 19 -15.52 -19.11 -67.81
N VAL A 20 -16.06 -20.14 -68.47
CA VAL A 20 -16.79 -21.22 -67.79
C VAL A 20 -15.84 -22.15 -67.03
N LEU A 21 -14.63 -22.41 -67.55
CA LEU A 21 -13.64 -23.20 -66.81
C LEU A 21 -13.09 -22.47 -65.57
N LEU A 22 -12.93 -21.14 -65.63
CA LEU A 22 -12.52 -20.34 -64.46
C LEU A 22 -13.61 -20.28 -63.37
N LEU A 23 -14.89 -20.21 -63.76
CA LEU A 23 -16.03 -20.26 -62.83
C LEU A 23 -16.24 -21.66 -62.23
N VAL A 24 -15.96 -22.74 -62.98
CA VAL A 24 -15.99 -24.11 -62.44
C VAL A 24 -14.77 -24.38 -61.54
N PHE A 25 -13.59 -23.84 -61.85
CA PHE A 25 -12.41 -23.93 -60.96
C PHE A 25 -12.60 -23.10 -59.67
N LEU A 26 -13.20 -21.90 -59.75
CA LEU A 26 -13.53 -21.09 -58.56
C LEU A 26 -14.71 -21.65 -57.75
N GLY A 27 -15.62 -22.38 -58.39
CA GLY A 27 -16.72 -23.11 -57.71
C GLY A 27 -16.26 -24.38 -56.99
N SER A 28 -15.23 -25.05 -57.49
CA SER A 28 -14.75 -26.34 -56.96
C SER A 28 -13.84 -26.23 -55.74
N PHE A 29 -13.23 -25.06 -55.50
CA PHE A 29 -12.33 -24.83 -54.36
C PHE A 29 -12.99 -24.19 -53.13
N ASN A 30 -14.28 -23.83 -53.20
CA ASN A 30 -14.98 -23.18 -52.08
C ASN A 30 -15.73 -24.13 -51.12
N HIS A 31 -15.80 -25.43 -51.41
CA HIS A 31 -16.56 -26.36 -50.55
C HIS A 31 -15.79 -26.90 -49.33
N LYS A 32 -14.51 -26.53 -49.12
CA LYS A 32 -13.74 -26.91 -47.91
C LYS A 32 -13.56 -25.80 -46.87
N LEU A 33 -14.19 -24.63 -47.03
CA LEU A 33 -13.91 -23.47 -46.16
C LEU A 33 -14.93 -23.20 -45.04
N TYR A 34 -15.98 -24.01 -44.90
CA TYR A 34 -16.79 -24.00 -43.68
C TYR A 34 -16.47 -25.26 -42.89
N SER A 35 -15.47 -25.14 -42.00
CA SER A 35 -15.32 -26.07 -40.87
C SER A 35 -16.69 -26.18 -40.19
N GLN A 36 -17.30 -27.36 -40.23
CA GLN A 36 -18.52 -27.60 -39.47
C GLN A 36 -18.13 -27.54 -37.99
N ASN A 37 -18.83 -26.70 -37.23
CA ASN A 37 -18.58 -26.54 -35.79
C ASN A 37 -18.91 -27.85 -35.07
N ILE A 38 -17.89 -28.61 -34.69
CA ILE A 38 -18.00 -29.84 -33.89
C ILE A 38 -18.21 -29.47 -32.42
N ILE A 39 -17.42 -28.50 -31.95
CA ILE A 39 -17.46 -28.02 -30.58
C ILE A 39 -18.65 -27.07 -30.43
N SER A 40 -19.46 -27.29 -29.39
CA SER A 40 -20.56 -26.37 -29.12
C SER A 40 -20.02 -25.01 -28.73
N ARG A 41 -20.67 -23.97 -29.27
CA ARG A 41 -20.44 -22.56 -28.92
C ARG A 41 -21.73 -21.93 -28.39
N GLU A 42 -22.73 -22.75 -28.08
CA GLU A 42 -23.97 -22.31 -27.46
C GLU A 42 -23.75 -22.04 -25.98
N VAL A 43 -24.16 -20.85 -25.56
CA VAL A 43 -23.94 -20.37 -24.19
C VAL A 43 -24.61 -21.26 -23.14
N THR A 44 -25.73 -21.90 -23.49
CA THR A 44 -26.48 -22.82 -22.62
C THR A 44 -25.78 -24.15 -22.37
N ASP A 45 -24.81 -24.51 -23.21
CA ASP A 45 -24.13 -25.81 -23.11
C ASP A 45 -22.96 -25.76 -22.12
N TYR A 46 -22.58 -24.57 -21.70
CA TYR A 46 -21.53 -24.35 -20.70
C TYR A 46 -22.13 -23.75 -19.43
N PRO A 47 -21.49 -23.94 -18.28
CA PRO A 47 -21.82 -23.18 -17.08
C PRO A 47 -21.77 -21.68 -17.37
N GLY A 48 -22.62 -20.93 -16.68
CA GLY A 48 -22.67 -19.49 -16.85
C GLY A 48 -21.27 -18.87 -16.72
N GLY A 49 -20.87 -18.04 -17.69
CA GLY A 49 -19.66 -17.23 -17.64
C GLY A 49 -18.52 -17.80 -18.46
N SER A 50 -18.71 -19.01 -19.00
CA SER A 50 -17.71 -19.70 -19.78
C SER A 50 -17.57 -19.19 -21.21
N LEU A 51 -18.63 -18.62 -21.78
CA LEU A 51 -18.64 -18.12 -23.15
C LEU A 51 -18.89 -16.62 -23.17
N SER A 52 -17.96 -15.88 -23.80
CA SER A 52 -18.18 -14.48 -24.16
C SER A 52 -19.25 -14.37 -25.25
N SER A 53 -20.02 -13.28 -25.27
CA SER A 53 -20.95 -12.94 -26.35
C SER A 53 -20.26 -12.78 -27.71
N THR A 54 -18.94 -12.58 -27.75
CA THR A 54 -18.16 -12.59 -29.00
C THR A 54 -18.02 -13.99 -29.61
N CYS A 55 -18.13 -15.07 -28.83
CA CYS A 55 -18.03 -16.44 -29.34
C CYS A 55 -19.23 -16.84 -30.22
N SER A 56 -20.40 -16.26 -29.99
CA SER A 56 -21.59 -16.51 -30.81
C SER A 56 -21.60 -15.71 -32.12
N THR A 57 -20.87 -14.59 -32.18
CA THR A 57 -20.87 -13.67 -33.33
C THR A 57 -19.62 -13.79 -34.22
N ALA A 58 -18.50 -14.28 -33.70
CA ALA A 58 -17.25 -14.51 -34.44
C ALA A 58 -16.57 -15.85 -34.06
N PRO A 59 -17.15 -17.01 -34.43
CA PRO A 59 -16.78 -18.32 -33.88
C PRO A 59 -15.39 -18.85 -34.28
N TYR A 60 -14.76 -18.28 -35.32
CA TYR A 60 -13.53 -18.82 -35.92
C TYR A 60 -12.25 -18.01 -35.64
N THR A 61 -12.38 -16.78 -35.14
CA THR A 61 -11.22 -15.92 -34.82
C THR A 61 -11.43 -15.23 -33.49
N GLY A 62 -10.66 -15.64 -32.48
CA GLY A 62 -10.59 -14.94 -31.19
C GLY A 62 -11.60 -15.38 -30.13
N CYS A 63 -12.45 -16.38 -30.40
CA CYS A 63 -13.25 -16.99 -29.34
C CYS A 63 -12.35 -17.81 -28.40
N ILE A 64 -12.36 -17.50 -27.10
CA ILE A 64 -11.72 -18.28 -26.04
C ILE A 64 -12.80 -18.66 -25.04
N ILE A 65 -12.93 -19.96 -24.75
CA ILE A 65 -13.92 -20.47 -23.80
C ILE A 65 -13.26 -20.60 -22.42
N THR A 66 -13.83 -19.96 -21.41
CA THR A 66 -13.34 -20.07 -20.04
C THR A 66 -14.04 -21.24 -19.34
N LEU A 67 -13.31 -22.28 -18.99
CA LEU A 67 -13.86 -23.39 -18.24
C LEU A 67 -14.20 -22.98 -16.79
N PRO A 68 -15.11 -23.70 -16.10
CA PRO A 68 -15.32 -23.50 -14.67
C PRO A 68 -14.00 -23.58 -13.92
N PRO A 69 -13.78 -22.73 -12.91
CA PRO A 69 -12.51 -22.67 -12.22
C PRO A 69 -12.23 -24.01 -11.51
N ALA A 70 -10.99 -24.46 -11.61
CA ALA A 70 -10.48 -25.59 -10.85
C ALA A 70 -9.90 -25.13 -9.52
N LYS A 71 -10.04 -25.96 -8.48
CA LYS A 71 -9.44 -25.76 -7.17
C LYS A 71 -8.19 -26.62 -7.04
N TYR A 72 -7.13 -26.02 -6.50
CA TYR A 72 -5.94 -26.79 -6.16
C TYR A 72 -6.25 -27.77 -5.02
N GLY A 73 -5.80 -29.02 -5.16
CA GLY A 73 -6.03 -30.07 -4.18
C GLY A 73 -7.41 -30.72 -4.22
N GLU A 74 -8.26 -30.41 -5.21
CA GLU A 74 -9.55 -31.05 -5.44
C GLU A 74 -9.58 -31.73 -6.82
N SER A 75 -10.40 -32.77 -6.94
CA SER A 75 -10.61 -33.42 -8.22
C SER A 75 -11.48 -32.52 -9.11
N TYR A 76 -11.05 -32.33 -10.34
CA TYR A 76 -11.76 -31.57 -11.37
C TYR A 76 -12.06 -32.49 -12.54
N SER A 77 -13.26 -32.40 -13.10
CA SER A 77 -13.62 -33.07 -14.35
C SER A 77 -14.62 -32.21 -15.10
N PHE A 78 -14.32 -31.89 -16.35
CA PHE A 78 -15.21 -31.14 -17.23
C PHE A 78 -15.24 -31.79 -18.62
N SER A 79 -16.44 -32.06 -19.13
CA SER A 79 -16.63 -32.65 -20.45
C SER A 79 -16.91 -31.56 -21.48
N ILE A 80 -16.08 -31.44 -22.52
CA ILE A 80 -16.24 -30.42 -23.55
C ILE A 80 -17.56 -30.63 -24.32
N PRO A 81 -18.53 -29.70 -24.28
CA PRO A 81 -19.79 -29.83 -24.99
C PRO A 81 -19.61 -29.90 -26.52
N LEU A 82 -20.34 -30.81 -27.16
CA LEU A 82 -20.39 -30.96 -28.61
C LEU A 82 -21.71 -30.40 -29.14
N LYS A 83 -21.72 -29.95 -30.40
CA LYS A 83 -22.95 -29.50 -31.06
C LYS A 83 -23.99 -30.62 -31.08
N ALA A 84 -25.26 -30.25 -30.92
CA ALA A 84 -26.37 -31.20 -30.98
C ALA A 84 -26.33 -32.04 -32.27
N GLY A 85 -26.51 -33.36 -32.13
CA GLY A 85 -26.47 -34.32 -33.24
C GLY A 85 -25.09 -34.94 -33.51
N ILE A 86 -24.03 -34.51 -32.81
CA ILE A 86 -22.69 -35.11 -32.94
C ILE A 86 -22.48 -36.17 -31.85
N THR A 87 -22.13 -37.39 -32.26
CA THR A 87 -21.80 -38.47 -31.33
C THR A 87 -20.34 -38.36 -30.89
N ARG A 88 -20.11 -38.30 -29.58
CA ARG A 88 -18.76 -38.18 -29.00
C ARG A 88 -17.82 -39.32 -29.37
N SER A 89 -18.33 -40.55 -29.56
CA SER A 89 -17.53 -41.72 -30.00
C SER A 89 -16.90 -41.55 -31.37
N ASP A 90 -17.46 -40.66 -32.19
CA ASP A 90 -17.02 -40.45 -33.57
C ASP A 90 -16.01 -39.31 -33.65
N ILE A 91 -15.64 -38.69 -32.52
CA ILE A 91 -14.74 -37.54 -32.47
C ILE A 91 -13.42 -37.93 -31.81
N SER A 92 -12.31 -37.62 -32.46
CA SER A 92 -10.97 -37.66 -31.86
C SER A 92 -10.66 -36.31 -31.23
N PHE A 93 -10.28 -36.30 -29.95
CA PHE A 93 -9.92 -35.10 -29.20
C PHE A 93 -8.40 -35.03 -29.04
N ILE A 94 -7.79 -33.94 -29.47
CA ILE A 94 -6.35 -33.68 -29.36
C ILE A 94 -6.17 -32.40 -28.55
N PHE A 95 -5.77 -32.55 -27.30
CA PHE A 95 -5.46 -31.42 -26.42
C PHE A 95 -3.97 -31.08 -26.46
N THR A 96 -3.67 -29.79 -26.53
CA THR A 96 -2.33 -29.23 -26.33
C THR A 96 -2.39 -28.26 -25.15
N GLN A 97 -1.69 -28.60 -24.06
CA GLN A 97 -1.52 -27.70 -22.94
C GLN A 97 -0.42 -26.68 -23.27
N VAL A 98 -0.75 -25.40 -23.21
CA VAL A 98 0.17 -24.29 -23.53
C VAL A 98 0.86 -23.76 -22.26
N THR A 99 0.14 -23.72 -21.14
CA THR A 99 0.70 -23.29 -19.85
C THR A 99 1.26 -24.49 -19.09
N ASN A 100 2.55 -24.49 -18.76
CA ASN A 100 3.17 -25.55 -17.96
C ASN A 100 2.69 -25.54 -16.50
N CYS A 101 2.64 -26.73 -15.89
CA CYS A 101 2.46 -26.90 -14.46
C CYS A 101 3.82 -26.92 -13.76
N SER A 102 4.01 -26.12 -12.72
CA SER A 102 5.15 -26.23 -11.80
C SER A 102 5.05 -27.51 -10.95
N GLU A 103 3.82 -27.91 -10.63
CA GLU A 103 3.48 -29.10 -9.86
C GLU A 103 2.19 -29.73 -10.39
N GLY A 104 2.06 -31.06 -10.26
CA GLY A 104 0.87 -31.77 -10.72
C GLY A 104 0.77 -31.88 -12.24
N ALA A 105 -0.40 -32.31 -12.72
CA ALA A 105 -0.68 -32.51 -14.14
C ALA A 105 -2.17 -32.37 -14.44
N ILE A 106 -2.49 -32.19 -15.72
CA ILE A 106 -3.84 -32.29 -16.26
C ILE A 106 -3.88 -33.55 -17.12
N ASN A 107 -4.93 -34.34 -16.94
CA ASN A 107 -5.21 -35.49 -17.76
C ASN A 107 -6.29 -35.12 -18.78
N PHE A 108 -6.02 -35.44 -20.04
CA PHE A 108 -6.98 -35.30 -21.12
C PHE A 108 -7.44 -36.68 -21.55
N THR A 109 -8.74 -36.91 -21.55
CA THR A 109 -9.30 -38.21 -21.90
C THR A 109 -9.64 -38.26 -23.40
N THR A 110 -9.68 -39.47 -23.94
CA THR A 110 -10.07 -39.69 -25.34
C THR A 110 -11.54 -39.38 -25.61
N ASP A 111 -12.38 -39.32 -24.57
CA ASP A 111 -13.77 -38.84 -24.67
C ASP A 111 -13.88 -37.33 -24.46
N GLY A 112 -12.79 -36.56 -24.55
CA GLY A 112 -12.88 -35.09 -24.56
C GLY A 112 -13.18 -34.47 -23.20
N LYS A 113 -12.67 -35.06 -22.12
CA LYS A 113 -12.70 -34.48 -20.77
C LYS A 113 -11.36 -33.88 -20.40
N VAL A 114 -11.44 -32.79 -19.64
CA VAL A 114 -10.33 -32.17 -18.92
C VAL A 114 -10.44 -32.60 -17.47
N GLU A 115 -9.44 -33.32 -16.97
CA GLU A 115 -9.45 -33.89 -15.62
C GLU A 115 -8.20 -33.51 -14.84
N MET A 116 -8.38 -33.27 -13.55
CA MET A 116 -7.28 -33.15 -12.58
C MET A 116 -7.64 -33.97 -11.35
N LEU A 117 -6.68 -34.74 -10.83
CA LEU A 117 -6.87 -35.47 -9.59
C LEU A 117 -6.47 -34.58 -8.41
N ALA A 118 -7.21 -34.67 -7.30
CA ALA A 118 -6.92 -33.92 -6.08
C ALA A 118 -5.44 -34.02 -5.62
N ALA A 119 -4.84 -35.21 -5.72
CA ALA A 119 -3.46 -35.45 -5.28
C ALA A 119 -2.38 -34.91 -6.23
N SER A 120 -2.75 -34.51 -7.45
CA SER A 120 -1.83 -34.09 -8.51
C SER A 120 -2.38 -32.93 -9.33
N SER A 121 -3.17 -32.05 -8.71
CA SER A 121 -3.79 -30.92 -9.39
C SER A 121 -2.72 -29.98 -9.95
N CYS A 122 -2.87 -29.56 -11.20
CA CYS A 122 -1.89 -28.68 -11.84
C CYS A 122 -1.82 -27.32 -11.13
N ARG A 123 -0.60 -26.93 -10.76
CA ARG A 123 -0.24 -25.57 -10.35
C ARG A 123 0.47 -24.87 -11.51
N PRO A 124 -0.12 -23.84 -12.13
CA PRO A 124 0.53 -23.13 -13.25
C PRO A 124 1.77 -22.34 -12.80
N GLU A 125 2.82 -22.30 -13.63
CA GLU A 125 4.11 -21.66 -13.29
C GLU A 125 4.04 -20.12 -13.20
N VAL A 126 3.23 -19.48 -14.04
CA VAL A 126 3.35 -18.02 -14.30
C VAL A 126 2.04 -17.24 -14.17
N ASN A 127 0.89 -17.91 -14.26
CA ASN A 127 -0.44 -17.30 -14.30
C ASN A 127 -1.42 -18.09 -13.43
N ASN A 128 -2.59 -17.54 -13.09
CA ASN A 128 -3.62 -18.29 -12.34
C ASN A 128 -4.66 -18.96 -13.26
N PHE A 129 -4.22 -19.37 -14.44
CA PHE A 129 -5.04 -20.13 -15.37
C PHE A 129 -4.14 -20.98 -16.26
N ILE A 130 -4.74 -22.00 -16.86
CA ILE A 130 -4.10 -22.89 -17.81
C ILE A 130 -4.71 -22.63 -19.19
N GLU A 131 -3.86 -22.34 -20.17
CA GLU A 131 -4.25 -22.26 -21.58
C GLU A 131 -4.19 -23.66 -22.21
N LEU A 132 -5.29 -24.04 -22.86
CA LEU A 132 -5.46 -25.30 -23.56
C LEU A 132 -5.92 -25.01 -24.99
N ASP A 133 -5.26 -25.62 -25.98
CA ASP A 133 -5.73 -25.64 -27.36
C ASP A 133 -6.32 -27.03 -27.64
N LEU A 134 -7.58 -27.10 -28.05
CA LEU A 134 -8.25 -28.34 -28.44
C LEU A 134 -8.45 -28.38 -29.95
N GLU A 135 -8.07 -29.48 -30.58
CA GLU A 135 -8.46 -29.85 -31.93
C GLU A 135 -9.36 -31.10 -31.86
N THR A 136 -10.55 -31.01 -32.43
CA THR A 136 -11.46 -32.15 -32.60
C THR A 136 -11.51 -32.56 -34.06
N ILE A 137 -11.42 -33.86 -34.34
CA ILE A 137 -11.50 -34.41 -35.70
C ILE A 137 -12.63 -35.43 -35.76
N SER A 138 -13.58 -35.23 -36.66
CA SER A 138 -14.67 -36.17 -36.94
C SER A 138 -14.16 -37.38 -37.72
N GLY A 139 -14.42 -38.58 -37.20
CA GLY A 139 -14.03 -39.84 -37.81
C GLY A 139 -14.85 -40.23 -39.04
N SER A 140 -16.05 -39.64 -39.21
CA SER A 140 -16.94 -39.97 -40.33
C SER A 140 -16.58 -39.24 -41.63
N ASP A 141 -16.08 -38.00 -41.54
CA ASP A 141 -15.81 -37.13 -42.69
C ASP A 141 -14.45 -36.41 -42.63
N GLY A 142 -13.67 -36.60 -41.55
CA GLY A 142 -12.35 -35.98 -41.37
C GLY A 142 -12.40 -34.48 -41.10
N THR A 143 -13.57 -33.90 -40.83
CA THR A 143 -13.69 -32.47 -40.51
C THR A 143 -13.01 -32.15 -39.20
N SER A 144 -12.32 -31.01 -39.13
CA SER A 144 -11.68 -30.54 -37.90
C SER A 144 -12.26 -29.22 -37.43
N ASP A 145 -12.28 -29.07 -36.10
CA ASP A 145 -12.67 -27.86 -35.38
C ASP A 145 -11.63 -27.60 -34.29
N ARG A 146 -11.24 -26.33 -34.11
CA ARG A 146 -10.22 -25.91 -33.15
C ARG A 146 -10.79 -24.86 -32.22
N GLN A 147 -10.48 -25.00 -30.93
CA GLN A 147 -10.96 -24.08 -29.90
C GLN A 147 -9.95 -23.89 -28.79
N LYS A 148 -9.75 -22.64 -28.38
CA LYS A 148 -8.95 -22.27 -27.23
C LYS A 148 -9.78 -22.27 -25.95
N TYR A 149 -9.20 -22.78 -24.87
CA TYR A 149 -9.79 -22.77 -23.54
C TYR A 149 -8.86 -22.15 -22.51
N TYR A 150 -9.46 -21.44 -21.56
CA TYR A 150 -8.81 -21.03 -20.33
C TYR A 150 -9.44 -21.76 -19.15
N LEU A 151 -8.64 -22.46 -18.37
CA LEU A 151 -9.06 -23.05 -17.10
C LEU A 151 -8.50 -22.19 -15.95
N PRO A 152 -9.30 -21.33 -15.31
CA PRO A 152 -8.86 -20.59 -14.13
C PRO A 152 -8.50 -21.56 -13.01
N ILE A 153 -7.42 -21.28 -12.30
CA ILE A 153 -6.99 -21.99 -11.11
C ILE A 153 -7.19 -21.07 -9.92
N LEU A 154 -8.03 -21.50 -8.98
CA LEU A 154 -8.24 -20.78 -7.73
C LEU A 154 -6.95 -20.80 -6.88
N ARG A 155 -6.70 -19.73 -6.13
CA ARG A 155 -5.51 -19.59 -5.27
C ARG A 155 -5.36 -20.75 -4.27
N ASP A 156 -4.17 -20.92 -3.71
CA ASP A 156 -3.99 -21.83 -2.58
C ASP A 156 -4.82 -21.37 -1.36
N PRO A 157 -5.21 -22.31 -0.47
CA PRO A 157 -5.80 -21.98 0.82
C PRO A 157 -4.87 -21.05 1.62
N ILE A 158 -5.46 -20.19 2.44
CA ILE A 158 -4.71 -19.25 3.28
C ILE A 158 -4.85 -19.60 4.76
N LYS A 159 -3.78 -19.32 5.52
CA LYS A 159 -3.78 -19.26 6.97
C LYS A 159 -3.45 -17.85 7.40
N VAL A 160 -4.45 -17.15 7.96
CA VAL A 160 -4.29 -15.76 8.41
C VAL A 160 -4.19 -15.71 9.93
N VAL A 161 -3.15 -15.05 10.45
CA VAL A 161 -3.12 -14.65 11.86
C VAL A 161 -3.31 -13.15 11.96
N LEU A 162 -4.40 -12.74 12.63
CA LEU A 162 -4.61 -11.35 13.03
C LEU A 162 -3.76 -11.06 14.26
N VAL A 163 -2.83 -10.12 14.16
CA VAL A 163 -1.97 -9.68 15.28
C VAL A 163 -2.43 -8.29 15.69
N LEU A 164 -3.19 -8.23 16.77
CA LEU A 164 -4.04 -7.09 17.10
C LEU A 164 -3.56 -6.39 18.37
N ASP A 165 -3.22 -5.12 18.23
CA ASP A 165 -2.86 -4.26 19.35
C ASP A 165 -4.08 -3.99 20.23
N MET A 166 -3.92 -4.24 21.53
CA MET A 166 -4.87 -3.90 22.58
C MET A 166 -4.18 -3.17 23.72
N SER A 167 -3.10 -2.44 23.45
CA SER A 167 -2.44 -1.56 24.40
C SER A 167 -3.34 -0.41 24.86
N GLY A 168 -3.01 0.26 25.96
CA GLY A 168 -3.82 1.34 26.54
C GLY A 168 -4.05 2.50 25.58
N SER A 169 -3.11 2.80 24.66
CA SER A 169 -3.25 3.84 23.63
C SER A 169 -4.37 3.54 22.63
N MET A 170 -4.80 2.28 22.49
CA MET A 170 -5.97 1.90 21.70
C MET A 170 -7.31 2.38 22.29
N SER A 171 -7.31 2.87 23.54
CA SER A 171 -8.48 3.56 24.14
C SER A 171 -8.63 5.01 23.69
N LEU A 172 -7.61 5.57 23.03
CA LEU A 172 -7.65 6.93 22.52
C LEU A 172 -8.51 7.00 21.25
N PRO A 173 -9.04 8.19 20.92
CA PRO A 173 -9.64 8.44 19.61
C PRO A 173 -8.63 8.21 18.48
N VAL A 174 -9.14 7.85 17.30
CA VAL A 174 -8.39 7.97 16.05
C VAL A 174 -7.90 9.43 15.93
N PRO A 175 -6.62 9.69 15.59
CA PRO A 175 -6.14 11.05 15.40
C PRO A 175 -7.08 11.83 14.46
N GLY A 176 -7.41 13.08 14.81
CA GLY A 176 -8.36 13.91 14.05
C GLY A 176 -9.85 13.50 14.12
N GLY A 177 -10.19 12.41 14.81
CA GLY A 177 -11.56 11.90 14.93
C GLY A 177 -12.04 11.74 16.38
N THR A 178 -13.29 11.29 16.55
CA THR A 178 -13.91 11.08 17.87
C THR A 178 -14.12 9.61 18.23
N ILE A 179 -13.97 8.70 17.27
CA ILE A 179 -14.18 7.26 17.50
C ILE A 179 -12.91 6.65 18.09
N VAL A 180 -13.06 5.82 19.11
CA VAL A 180 -11.96 5.10 19.76
C VAL A 180 -11.29 4.12 18.79
N ARG A 181 -9.95 4.07 18.78
CA ARG A 181 -9.16 3.21 17.87
C ARG A 181 -9.56 1.73 17.98
N TRP A 182 -9.75 1.23 19.20
CA TRP A 182 -10.21 -0.15 19.44
C TRP A 182 -11.58 -0.45 18.80
N GLU A 183 -12.50 0.50 18.83
CA GLU A 183 -13.82 0.34 18.21
C GLU A 183 -13.70 0.27 16.68
N VAL A 184 -12.88 1.14 16.10
CA VAL A 184 -12.60 1.09 14.65
C VAL A 184 -11.94 -0.25 14.28
N LEU A 185 -11.00 -0.74 15.08
CA LEU A 185 -10.35 -2.03 14.86
C LEU A 185 -11.36 -3.19 14.88
N LYS A 186 -12.24 -3.27 15.88
CA LYS A 186 -13.30 -4.31 15.94
C LYS A 186 -14.16 -4.31 14.68
N ASN A 187 -14.58 -3.12 14.25
CA ASN A 187 -15.42 -2.94 13.07
C ASN A 187 -14.68 -3.31 11.78
N ALA A 188 -13.40 -2.97 11.67
CA ALA A 188 -12.58 -3.31 10.51
C ALA A 188 -12.29 -4.81 10.43
N VAL A 189 -12.00 -5.47 11.56
CA VAL A 189 -11.82 -6.93 11.63
C VAL A 189 -13.11 -7.67 11.26
N LEU A 190 -14.27 -7.21 11.75
CA LEU A 190 -15.56 -7.78 11.37
C LEU A 190 -15.75 -7.78 9.85
N LEU A 191 -15.56 -6.63 9.20
CA LEU A 191 -15.67 -6.50 7.75
C LEU A 191 -14.64 -7.36 7.01
N PHE A 192 -13.41 -7.41 7.51
CA PHE A 192 -12.36 -8.23 6.93
C PHE A 192 -12.73 -9.72 6.94
N VAL A 193 -13.22 -10.25 8.06
CA VAL A 193 -13.60 -11.67 8.17
C VAL A 193 -14.84 -11.98 7.32
N GLN A 194 -15.86 -11.12 7.29
CA GLN A 194 -17.01 -11.32 6.41
C GLN A 194 -16.63 -11.32 4.92
N LYS A 195 -15.67 -10.48 4.55
CA LYS A 195 -15.13 -10.48 3.19
C LYS A 195 -14.37 -11.77 2.90
N LEU A 196 -13.58 -12.28 3.86
CA LEU A 196 -12.98 -13.62 3.76
C LEU A 196 -14.04 -14.71 3.57
N GLU A 197 -15.16 -14.68 4.31
CA GLU A 197 -16.27 -15.63 4.12
C GLU A 197 -16.86 -15.57 2.71
N THR A 198 -16.96 -14.38 2.13
CA THR A 198 -17.52 -14.17 0.77
C THR A 198 -16.59 -14.66 -0.33
N PHE A 199 -15.28 -14.52 -0.15
CA PHE A 199 -14.23 -14.94 -1.09
C PHE A 199 -13.48 -16.19 -0.59
N ARG A 200 -14.13 -16.98 0.27
CA ARG A 200 -13.51 -18.14 0.90
C ARG A 200 -13.13 -19.18 -0.13
N GLN A 201 -12.11 -19.94 0.23
CA GLN A 201 -11.81 -21.23 -0.35
C GLN A 201 -11.79 -22.28 0.73
N ASP A 202 -12.01 -23.52 0.35
CA ASP A 202 -12.01 -24.61 1.31
C ASP A 202 -10.62 -24.74 1.95
N LYS A 203 -10.60 -24.98 3.26
CA LYS A 203 -9.40 -24.98 4.13
C LYS A 203 -8.78 -23.60 4.41
N ASP A 204 -9.37 -22.50 3.92
CA ASP A 204 -9.04 -21.19 4.47
C ASP A 204 -9.31 -21.18 5.97
N SER A 205 -8.39 -20.62 6.73
CA SER A 205 -8.50 -20.57 8.18
C SER A 205 -7.90 -19.30 8.78
N ILE A 206 -8.40 -18.94 9.95
CA ILE A 206 -8.01 -17.73 10.66
C ILE A 206 -7.71 -18.03 12.12
N ALA A 207 -6.72 -17.33 12.65
CA ALA A 207 -6.43 -17.24 14.07
C ALA A 207 -6.24 -15.77 14.46
N ALA A 208 -6.29 -15.49 15.76
CA ALA A 208 -6.00 -14.16 16.29
C ALA A 208 -5.00 -14.26 17.45
N THR A 209 -4.19 -13.22 17.60
CA THR A 209 -3.29 -12.99 18.73
C THR A 209 -3.45 -11.54 19.12
N TYR A 210 -3.77 -11.30 20.39
CA TYR A 210 -3.81 -9.96 20.94
C TYR A 210 -2.55 -9.68 21.75
N PHE A 211 -2.07 -8.44 21.70
CA PHE A 211 -0.91 -8.03 22.50
C PHE A 211 -1.15 -6.71 23.23
N SER A 212 -0.72 -6.71 24.49
CA SER A 212 -0.46 -5.51 25.30
C SER A 212 0.91 -5.69 25.96
N THR A 213 1.06 -5.53 27.28
CA THR A 213 2.29 -5.91 28.00
C THR A 213 2.64 -7.40 27.80
N ASN A 214 1.60 -8.22 27.66
CA ASN A 214 1.68 -9.66 27.44
C ASN A 214 0.79 -10.08 26.28
N ILE A 215 0.96 -11.33 25.86
CA ILE A 215 0.10 -11.95 24.86
C ILE A 215 -1.19 -12.40 25.52
N THR A 216 -2.31 -12.08 24.89
CA THR A 216 -3.62 -12.60 25.27
C THR A 216 -4.14 -13.47 24.13
N GLN A 217 -4.44 -14.73 24.43
CA GLN A 217 -5.03 -15.65 23.46
C GLN A 217 -6.55 -15.44 23.33
N PRO A 218 -7.13 -15.73 22.15
CA PRO A 218 -8.57 -15.77 21.97
C PRO A 218 -9.22 -16.83 22.88
N GLY A 219 -10.51 -16.70 23.18
CA GLY A 219 -11.33 -17.70 23.86
C GLY A 219 -11.73 -18.85 22.91
N SER A 220 -12.45 -19.85 23.44
CA SER A 220 -13.00 -20.94 22.63
C SER A 220 -14.00 -20.42 21.57
N PRO A 221 -13.99 -20.97 20.34
CA PRO A 221 -13.18 -22.10 19.84
C PRO A 221 -11.78 -21.73 19.31
N MET A 222 -11.44 -20.44 19.23
CA MET A 222 -10.16 -19.97 18.65
C MET A 222 -8.94 -20.20 19.56
N ASN A 223 -9.14 -20.44 20.86
CA ASN A 223 -8.06 -20.78 21.79
C ASN A 223 -7.32 -22.07 21.39
N ALA A 224 -7.96 -22.95 20.63
CA ALA A 224 -7.36 -24.18 20.09
C ALA A 224 -6.48 -23.95 18.85
N GLY A 225 -6.34 -22.71 18.36
CA GLY A 225 -5.51 -22.36 17.21
C GLY A 225 -6.30 -21.72 16.08
N PHE A 226 -6.33 -22.39 14.92
CA PHE A 226 -7.04 -21.93 13.73
C PHE A 226 -8.49 -22.41 13.72
N ILE A 227 -9.41 -21.53 13.30
CA ILE A 227 -10.77 -21.89 12.92
C ILE A 227 -10.93 -21.79 11.41
N SER A 228 -11.77 -22.63 10.82
CA SER A 228 -12.09 -22.56 9.40
C SER A 228 -12.90 -21.31 9.07
N ILE A 229 -12.68 -20.73 7.89
CA ILE A 229 -13.56 -19.70 7.33
C ILE A 229 -14.84 -20.38 6.84
N THR A 230 -15.97 -20.07 7.47
CA THR A 230 -17.26 -20.66 7.14
C THR A 230 -17.96 -19.91 5.99
N SER A 231 -19.00 -20.52 5.42
CA SER A 231 -19.78 -19.83 4.37
C SER A 231 -20.70 -18.78 4.99
N ASP A 232 -21.15 -17.83 4.20
CA ASP A 232 -22.13 -16.82 4.62
C ASP A 232 -23.46 -17.43 5.12
N SER A 233 -23.82 -18.62 4.62
CA SER A 233 -24.99 -19.40 5.02
C SER A 233 -24.82 -20.26 6.27
N ASP A 234 -23.62 -20.36 6.83
CA ASP A 234 -23.33 -21.19 8.00
C ASP A 234 -23.92 -20.56 9.29
N PRO A 235 -24.63 -21.31 10.15
CA PRO A 235 -25.16 -20.76 11.41
C PRO A 235 -24.06 -20.34 12.41
N THR A 236 -22.85 -20.90 12.27
CA THR A 236 -21.66 -20.63 13.08
C THR A 236 -20.62 -19.85 12.28
N ARG A 237 -21.01 -18.65 11.82
CA ARG A 237 -20.13 -17.76 11.04
C ARG A 237 -18.82 -17.44 11.76
N SER A 238 -17.71 -17.58 11.05
CA SER A 238 -16.37 -17.23 11.53
C SER A 238 -16.30 -15.75 11.94
N SER A 239 -16.99 -14.86 11.24
CA SER A 239 -17.13 -13.45 11.60
C SER A 239 -17.77 -13.26 12.96
N SER A 240 -18.81 -14.04 13.27
CA SER A 240 -19.53 -13.97 14.55
C SER A 240 -18.66 -14.49 15.70
N ILE A 241 -17.87 -15.55 15.46
CA ILE A 241 -16.93 -16.09 16.45
C ILE A 241 -15.85 -15.04 16.79
N VAL A 242 -15.21 -14.47 15.76
CA VAL A 242 -14.16 -13.45 15.94
C VAL A 242 -14.74 -12.20 16.62
N GLN A 243 -15.92 -11.74 16.19
CA GLN A 243 -16.59 -10.57 16.78
C GLN A 243 -16.93 -10.79 18.26
N ALA A 244 -17.45 -11.96 18.62
CA ALA A 244 -17.80 -12.28 20.00
C ALA A 244 -16.55 -12.26 20.90
N ASP A 245 -15.44 -12.85 20.44
CA ASP A 245 -14.18 -12.83 21.19
C ASP A 245 -13.63 -11.41 21.36
N MET A 246 -13.63 -10.59 20.30
CA MET A 246 -13.19 -9.20 20.38
C MET A 246 -14.08 -8.32 21.27
N SER A 247 -15.38 -8.61 21.34
CA SER A 247 -16.33 -7.83 22.14
C SER A 247 -16.10 -7.98 23.65
N GLY A 248 -15.57 -9.14 24.08
CA GLY A 248 -15.17 -9.39 25.47
C GLY A 248 -13.82 -8.78 25.87
N ARG A 249 -13.20 -7.98 24.98
CA ARG A 249 -11.84 -7.46 25.15
C ARG A 249 -11.81 -5.93 25.11
N GLY A 250 -10.78 -5.36 25.70
CA GLY A 250 -10.55 -3.92 25.69
C GLY A 250 -9.07 -3.54 25.77
N PRO A 251 -8.74 -2.27 25.46
CA PRO A 251 -7.41 -1.71 25.62
C PRO A 251 -6.87 -1.85 27.05
N THR A 252 -5.62 -2.26 27.20
CA THR A 252 -4.94 -2.44 28.48
C THR A 252 -3.43 -2.21 28.37
N PHE A 253 -2.82 -1.55 29.36
CA PHE A 253 -1.37 -1.54 29.61
C PHE A 253 -0.48 -1.13 28.41
N LEU A 254 0.75 -1.68 28.35
CA LEU A 254 1.81 -1.32 27.39
C LEU A 254 1.71 -2.12 26.08
N THR A 255 2.69 -2.01 25.20
CA THR A 255 2.65 -2.52 23.81
C THR A 255 3.85 -3.43 23.49
N ALA A 256 3.60 -4.75 23.48
CA ALA A 256 4.58 -5.81 23.19
C ALA A 256 4.44 -6.38 21.76
N MET A 257 4.55 -5.52 20.75
CA MET A 257 4.38 -5.89 19.33
C MET A 257 5.24 -7.09 18.91
N GLY A 258 6.51 -7.14 19.33
CA GLY A 258 7.39 -8.25 19.01
C GLY A 258 6.94 -9.59 19.60
N LYS A 259 6.38 -9.62 20.81
CA LYS A 259 5.75 -10.84 21.35
C LYS A 259 4.56 -11.29 20.49
N GLY A 260 3.76 -10.34 20.00
CA GLY A 260 2.62 -10.57 19.10
C GLY A 260 3.05 -11.32 17.84
N LEU A 261 4.08 -10.79 17.18
CA LEU A 261 4.63 -11.33 15.95
C LEU A 261 5.30 -12.71 16.13
N LEU A 262 6.00 -12.91 17.26
CA LEU A 262 6.57 -14.22 17.58
C LEU A 262 5.49 -15.27 17.83
N ASN A 263 4.41 -14.91 18.52
CA ASN A 263 3.30 -15.83 18.74
C ASN A 263 2.57 -16.18 17.44
N SER A 264 2.39 -15.22 16.52
CA SER A 264 1.82 -15.52 15.21
C SER A 264 2.70 -16.43 14.37
N LYS A 265 4.02 -16.22 14.42
CA LYS A 265 4.99 -17.11 13.76
C LYS A 265 4.84 -18.54 14.26
N LEU A 266 4.87 -18.74 15.59
CA LEU A 266 4.72 -20.07 16.19
C LEU A 266 3.41 -20.75 15.75
N LYS A 267 2.29 -20.03 15.73
CA LYS A 267 1.00 -20.58 15.25
C LYS A 267 1.08 -21.08 13.81
N LEU A 268 1.80 -20.37 12.94
CA LEU A 268 1.95 -20.69 11.52
C LEU A 268 3.00 -21.76 11.25
N ASP A 269 4.02 -21.88 12.10
CA ASP A 269 5.09 -22.88 11.98
C ASP A 269 4.67 -24.24 12.58
N ASP A 270 4.03 -24.26 13.75
CA ASP A 270 3.64 -25.50 14.46
C ASP A 270 2.47 -26.24 13.78
N ASN A 271 1.75 -25.60 12.84
CA ASN A 271 0.53 -26.13 12.22
C ASN A 271 0.58 -26.17 10.69
N ASN A 272 1.70 -26.53 10.06
CA ASN A 272 1.79 -26.51 8.59
C ASN A 272 1.84 -27.87 7.85
N PRO A 273 0.86 -28.78 8.01
CA PRO A 273 0.77 -29.96 7.14
C PRO A 273 0.09 -29.69 5.78
N ILE A 274 -0.19 -28.44 5.42
CA ILE A 274 -0.96 -28.07 4.21
C ILE A 274 -0.14 -27.06 3.42
N ASN A 275 -0.08 -27.22 2.09
CA ASN A 275 0.41 -26.25 1.12
C ASN A 275 -0.45 -24.96 1.12
N ALA A 276 -0.53 -24.27 2.25
CA ALA A 276 -1.33 -23.07 2.46
C ALA A 276 -0.41 -21.84 2.60
N ARG A 277 -0.83 -20.73 2.02
CA ARG A 277 -0.08 -19.46 2.14
C ARG A 277 -0.23 -18.92 3.56
N LYS A 278 0.91 -18.66 4.21
CA LYS A 278 0.99 -18.14 5.57
C LYS A 278 0.98 -16.61 5.58
N LEU A 279 -0.03 -16.02 6.22
CA LEU A 279 -0.26 -14.59 6.22
C LEU A 279 -0.39 -14.06 7.65
N VAL A 280 0.28 -12.95 7.94
CA VAL A 280 0.11 -12.18 9.18
C VAL A 280 -0.44 -10.81 8.82
N LEU A 281 -1.52 -10.39 9.48
CA LEU A 281 -2.02 -9.02 9.42
C LEU A 281 -1.79 -8.37 10.79
N LEU A 282 -0.76 -7.54 10.88
CA LEU A 282 -0.44 -6.75 12.06
C LEU A 282 -1.21 -5.43 12.00
N PHE A 283 -1.93 -5.12 13.06
CA PHE A 283 -2.48 -3.79 13.30
C PHE A 283 -1.92 -3.24 14.61
N THR A 284 -1.44 -1.99 14.59
CA THR A 284 -0.94 -1.29 15.78
C THR A 284 -1.10 0.22 15.63
N ASP A 285 -1.25 0.93 16.75
CA ASP A 285 -1.08 2.38 16.79
C ASP A 285 0.38 2.79 17.06
N GLY A 286 1.26 1.80 17.13
CA GLY A 286 2.63 1.91 16.70
C GLY A 286 3.66 1.80 17.80
N LEU A 287 3.31 2.03 19.05
CA LEU A 287 4.29 2.05 20.12
C LEU A 287 4.87 0.64 20.33
N GLN A 288 6.20 0.53 20.42
CA GLN A 288 6.85 -0.66 20.94
C GLN A 288 7.63 -0.28 22.19
N ASN A 289 7.12 -0.66 23.35
CA ASN A 289 7.71 -0.29 24.64
C ASN A 289 7.88 -1.49 25.58
N VAL A 290 7.58 -2.71 25.12
CA VAL A 290 7.84 -3.95 25.83
C VAL A 290 8.63 -4.91 24.96
N GLN A 291 9.73 -5.43 25.51
CA GLN A 291 10.62 -6.37 24.84
C GLN A 291 9.95 -7.74 24.57
N PRO A 292 10.39 -8.47 23.51
CA PRO A 292 11.38 -8.06 22.54
C PRO A 292 10.81 -7.06 21.53
N LEU A 293 11.64 -6.11 21.08
CA LEU A 293 11.29 -5.08 20.10
C LEU A 293 11.72 -5.52 18.70
N VAL A 294 10.93 -5.21 17.69
CA VAL A 294 11.34 -5.41 16.29
C VAL A 294 12.39 -4.36 15.93
N ASN A 295 13.50 -4.82 15.36
CA ASN A 295 14.60 -3.97 14.94
C ASN A 295 14.26 -3.21 13.64
N PRO A 296 15.02 -2.15 13.30
CA PRO A 296 14.80 -1.37 12.08
C PRO A 296 14.96 -2.15 10.77
N ASP A 297 15.51 -3.37 10.81
CA ASP A 297 15.57 -4.25 9.64
C ASP A 297 14.23 -4.92 9.32
N GLY A 298 13.24 -4.85 10.22
CA GLY A 298 11.92 -5.46 10.07
C GLY A 298 11.90 -6.99 10.18
N VAL A 299 13.03 -7.62 10.51
CA VAL A 299 13.18 -9.09 10.51
C VAL A 299 13.64 -9.61 11.86
N THR A 300 14.60 -8.94 12.50
CA THR A 300 15.19 -9.39 13.76
C THR A 300 14.52 -8.71 14.95
N LEU A 301 14.51 -9.39 16.10
CA LEU A 301 13.98 -8.85 17.35
C LEU A 301 15.04 -8.85 18.46
N SER A 302 14.96 -7.86 19.34
CA SER A 302 15.94 -7.69 20.42
C SER A 302 15.30 -7.31 21.77
N PRO A 303 15.84 -7.82 22.90
CA PRO A 303 16.90 -8.83 23.00
C PRO A 303 16.41 -10.23 22.59
N GLY A 304 17.33 -11.17 22.36
CA GLY A 304 17.01 -12.60 22.20
C GLY A 304 17.27 -13.22 20.83
N GLY A 305 17.71 -12.45 19.83
CA GLY A 305 18.14 -13.01 18.53
C GLY A 305 17.03 -13.71 17.74
N TYR A 306 15.77 -13.39 18.01
CA TYR A 306 14.63 -13.97 17.31
C TYR A 306 14.49 -13.37 15.89
N VAL A 307 13.93 -14.15 14.96
CA VAL A 307 13.69 -13.75 13.57
C VAL A 307 12.29 -14.09 13.11
N LEU A 308 11.65 -13.18 12.36
CA LEU A 308 10.30 -13.38 11.82
C LEU A 308 10.27 -14.45 10.71
N ASN A 309 11.26 -14.47 9.82
CA ASN A 309 11.45 -15.52 8.81
C ASN A 309 12.86 -16.14 8.92
N SER A 310 12.98 -17.44 8.62
CA SER A 310 14.22 -18.24 8.72
C SER A 310 14.91 -18.51 7.37
N GLY A 311 14.47 -17.87 6.28
CA GLY A 311 15.01 -18.04 4.92
C GLY A 311 14.56 -16.91 3.99
N PRO A 312 14.94 -16.94 2.70
CA PRO A 312 14.51 -15.94 1.72
C PRO A 312 12.98 -15.96 1.59
N CYS A 313 12.35 -14.79 1.56
CA CYS A 313 10.89 -14.57 1.61
C CYS A 313 10.09 -15.17 0.45
N ASN A 314 10.78 -15.82 -0.49
CA ASN A 314 10.20 -16.38 -1.71
C ASN A 314 10.00 -17.90 -1.60
N SER A 315 10.35 -18.52 -0.47
CA SER A 315 10.04 -19.94 -0.27
C SER A 315 8.53 -20.13 -0.06
N LEU A 316 7.99 -21.26 -0.52
CA LEU A 316 6.57 -21.61 -0.36
C LEU A 316 6.11 -21.55 1.10
N ASP A 317 7.02 -21.80 2.04
CA ASP A 317 6.77 -21.80 3.49
C ASP A 317 7.01 -20.45 4.18
N SER A 318 7.38 -19.39 3.46
CA SER A 318 7.63 -18.06 4.02
C SER A 318 6.35 -17.40 4.53
N ILE A 319 6.44 -16.76 5.70
CA ILE A 319 5.34 -15.99 6.28
C ILE A 319 5.35 -14.58 5.70
N HIS A 320 4.21 -14.17 5.13
CA HIS A 320 4.06 -12.82 4.58
C HIS A 320 3.42 -11.89 5.62
N TYR A 321 4.06 -10.76 5.91
CA TYR A 321 3.61 -9.82 6.94
C TYR A 321 3.03 -8.55 6.32
N TYR A 322 1.76 -8.29 6.58
CA TYR A 322 1.05 -7.08 6.17
C TYR A 322 0.83 -6.22 7.40
N THR A 323 1.13 -4.94 7.30
CA THR A 323 1.09 -4.03 8.45
C THR A 323 0.10 -2.89 8.21
N ILE A 324 -0.68 -2.59 9.25
CA ILE A 324 -1.54 -1.41 9.33
C ILE A 324 -1.10 -0.63 10.56
N GLY A 325 -0.61 0.59 10.32
CA GLY A 325 -0.17 1.51 11.37
C GLY A 325 -1.03 2.76 11.43
N MET A 326 -1.23 3.31 12.62
CA MET A 326 -1.87 4.62 12.79
C MET A 326 -1.21 5.45 13.87
N GLY A 327 -1.25 6.77 13.70
CA GLY A 327 -1.09 7.72 14.80
C GLY A 327 0.33 7.92 15.33
N ASP A 328 1.29 7.05 15.05
CA ASP A 328 2.68 7.26 15.47
C ASP A 328 3.42 8.25 14.56
N ILE A 329 4.21 9.11 15.18
CA ILE A 329 4.93 10.23 14.54
C ILE A 329 6.45 10.04 14.43
N THR A 330 6.97 8.91 14.92
CA THR A 330 8.41 8.67 15.11
C THR A 330 8.92 7.56 14.18
N LEU A 331 9.60 6.55 14.73
CA LEU A 331 10.28 5.49 13.99
C LEU A 331 9.34 4.38 13.53
N VAL A 332 8.10 4.38 13.99
CA VAL A 332 7.22 3.23 13.80
C VAL A 332 6.79 3.06 12.36
N PRO A 333 6.36 4.11 11.62
CA PRO A 333 6.06 3.95 10.21
C PRO A 333 7.23 3.31 9.44
N GLU A 334 8.48 3.68 9.75
CA GLU A 334 9.69 3.07 9.18
C GLU A 334 9.79 1.58 9.55
N VAL A 335 9.59 1.21 10.82
CA VAL A 335 9.64 -0.21 11.26
C VAL A 335 8.53 -1.04 10.61
N LEU A 336 7.29 -0.54 10.53
CA LEU A 336 6.16 -1.25 9.91
C LEU A 336 6.37 -1.43 8.41
N ALA A 337 6.93 -0.42 7.74
CA ALA A 337 7.32 -0.51 6.34
C ALA A 337 8.39 -1.58 6.13
N HIS A 338 9.43 -1.62 6.97
CA HIS A 338 10.48 -2.63 6.90
C HIS A 338 9.97 -4.04 7.22
N ILE A 339 9.07 -4.22 8.20
CA ILE A 339 8.45 -5.52 8.47
C ILE A 339 7.74 -6.04 7.23
N ALA A 340 6.97 -5.20 6.53
CA ALA A 340 6.26 -5.63 5.35
C ALA A 340 7.21 -5.91 4.17
N GLU A 341 8.07 -4.96 3.83
CA GLU A 341 8.99 -5.03 2.69
C GLU A 341 9.96 -6.22 2.83
N ALA A 342 10.56 -6.39 4.01
CA ALA A 342 11.52 -7.46 4.26
C ALA A 342 10.88 -8.85 4.41
N ASN A 343 9.54 -8.95 4.40
CA ASN A 343 8.83 -10.21 4.53
C ASN A 343 7.72 -10.37 3.46
N GLY A 344 7.87 -9.76 2.29
CA GLY A 344 7.01 -10.00 1.13
C GLY A 344 5.57 -9.47 1.24
N GLY A 345 5.27 -8.59 2.20
CA GLY A 345 3.96 -7.99 2.36
C GLY A 345 3.90 -6.50 1.98
N VAL A 346 2.82 -5.83 2.40
CA VAL A 346 2.59 -4.41 2.14
C VAL A 346 2.30 -3.69 3.46
N ALA A 347 2.85 -2.49 3.62
CA ALA A 347 2.55 -1.61 4.74
C ALA A 347 1.59 -0.49 4.32
N LEU A 348 0.57 -0.27 5.13
CA LEU A 348 -0.31 0.90 5.06
C LEU A 348 -0.23 1.63 6.40
N THR A 349 0.10 2.91 6.40
CA THR A 349 0.26 3.67 7.64
C THR A 349 -0.25 5.09 7.46
N THR A 350 -0.83 5.69 8.49
CA THR A 350 -1.25 7.10 8.49
C THR A 350 -0.87 7.77 9.79
N THR A 351 -0.46 9.03 9.75
CA THR A 351 -0.19 9.83 10.95
C THR A 351 -1.48 10.48 11.45
N THR A 352 -2.24 11.12 10.56
CA THR A 352 -3.36 12.00 10.91
C THR A 352 -4.70 11.31 11.07
N GLY A 353 -4.88 10.10 10.53
CA GLY A 353 -6.20 9.46 10.46
C GLY A 353 -7.27 10.37 9.84
N ALA A 354 -6.85 11.26 8.93
CA ALA A 354 -7.55 12.50 8.59
C ALA A 354 -8.96 12.31 8.04
N GLU A 355 -9.34 11.14 7.51
CA GLU A 355 -10.73 10.84 7.22
C GLU A 355 -11.28 9.75 8.15
N GLU A 356 -12.44 10.02 8.79
CA GLU A 356 -13.28 9.00 9.43
C GLU A 356 -13.61 7.92 8.39
N GLY A 357 -12.77 6.88 8.28
CA GLY A 357 -12.90 5.84 7.25
C GLY A 357 -11.58 5.28 6.72
N ASP A 358 -10.45 5.98 6.88
CA ASP A 358 -9.15 5.56 6.34
C ASP A 358 -8.73 4.16 6.78
N ILE A 359 -9.03 3.81 8.03
CA ILE A 359 -8.66 2.51 8.60
C ILE A 359 -9.46 1.38 7.93
N TYR A 360 -10.75 1.59 7.66
CA TYR A 360 -11.55 0.61 6.91
C TYR A 360 -10.98 0.43 5.51
N ASN A 361 -10.61 1.53 4.85
CA ASN A 361 -9.99 1.49 3.54
C ASN A 361 -8.64 0.76 3.58
N PHE A 362 -7.86 0.89 4.66
CA PHE A 362 -6.60 0.14 4.83
C PHE A 362 -6.85 -1.36 4.96
N PHE A 363 -7.83 -1.79 5.75
CA PHE A 363 -8.21 -3.22 5.82
C PHE A 363 -8.72 -3.75 4.48
N GLN A 364 -9.50 -2.96 3.73
CA GLN A 364 -9.94 -3.32 2.38
C GLN A 364 -8.77 -3.49 1.42
N ASN A 365 -7.82 -2.56 1.41
CA ASN A 365 -6.63 -2.63 0.57
C ASN A 365 -5.72 -3.80 1.01
N GLN A 366 -5.53 -4.02 2.31
CA GLN A 366 -4.76 -5.16 2.79
C GLN A 366 -5.42 -6.49 2.45
N PHE A 367 -6.75 -6.59 2.48
CA PHE A 367 -7.44 -7.78 2.01
C PHE A 367 -7.10 -8.12 0.55
N ALA A 368 -7.15 -7.13 -0.35
CA ALA A 368 -6.73 -7.30 -1.74
C ALA A 368 -5.23 -7.61 -1.88
N ASN A 369 -4.37 -6.98 -1.07
CA ASN A 369 -2.93 -7.22 -1.08
C ASN A 369 -2.57 -8.62 -0.57
N MET A 370 -3.23 -9.11 0.47
CA MET A 370 -3.01 -10.42 1.08
C MET A 370 -3.37 -11.57 0.14
N LEU A 371 -4.41 -11.36 -0.66
CA LEU A 371 -4.86 -12.31 -1.67
C LEU A 371 -4.26 -12.01 -3.06
N SER A 372 -3.33 -11.05 -3.13
CA SER A 372 -2.65 -10.68 -4.37
C SER A 372 -1.88 -11.86 -4.96
N GLY A 373 -1.74 -11.83 -6.28
CA GLY A 373 -1.44 -13.00 -7.09
C GLY A 373 -2.60 -13.21 -8.07
N SER A 374 -3.85 -13.03 -7.61
CA SER A 374 -5.07 -12.92 -8.44
C SER A 374 -6.19 -12.24 -7.63
N SER A 375 -7.45 -12.51 -7.97
CA SER A 375 -8.67 -12.19 -7.24
C SER A 375 -8.61 -12.37 -5.69
N PRO A 376 -9.34 -11.55 -4.92
CA PRO A 376 -10.21 -10.44 -5.36
C PRO A 376 -9.45 -9.13 -5.55
N GLN A 377 -9.94 -8.29 -6.45
CA GLN A 377 -9.30 -7.03 -6.85
C GLN A 377 -10.24 -5.85 -6.60
N ILE A 378 -9.71 -4.72 -6.13
CA ILE A 378 -10.50 -3.49 -5.97
C ILE A 378 -10.67 -2.86 -7.36
N VAL A 379 -11.91 -2.62 -7.76
CA VAL A 379 -12.25 -1.85 -8.96
C VAL A 379 -12.09 -0.37 -8.67
N SER A 380 -12.86 0.12 -7.69
CA SER A 380 -12.73 1.49 -7.22
C SER A 380 -13.30 1.70 -5.83
N GLN A 381 -12.76 2.72 -5.15
CA GLN A 381 -13.27 3.27 -3.91
C GLN A 381 -13.91 4.65 -4.17
N LYS A 382 -15.09 4.88 -3.60
CA LYS A 382 -15.83 6.14 -3.70
C LYS A 382 -16.22 6.60 -2.30
N THR A 383 -16.03 7.89 -2.01
CA THR A 383 -16.50 8.51 -0.78
C THR A 383 -17.49 9.62 -1.12
N GLY A 384 -18.40 9.93 -0.20
CA GLY A 384 -19.43 10.94 -0.43
C GLY A 384 -20.34 11.15 0.77
N PHE A 385 -21.36 11.98 0.59
CA PHE A 385 -22.45 12.18 1.55
C PHE A 385 -23.75 11.64 0.95
N LEU A 386 -24.58 11.01 1.78
CA LEU A 386 -25.85 10.44 1.32
C LEU A 386 -26.86 11.56 1.01
N THR A 387 -27.52 11.44 -0.14
CA THR A 387 -28.58 12.35 -0.59
C THR A 387 -29.90 11.60 -0.75
N SER A 388 -31.02 12.27 -0.46
CA SER A 388 -32.36 11.67 -0.60
C SER A 388 -32.72 11.35 -2.05
N THR A 389 -32.18 12.12 -3.00
CA THR A 389 -32.34 11.88 -4.44
C THR A 389 -31.53 10.69 -4.95
N GLY A 390 -30.58 10.22 -4.16
CA GLY A 390 -29.62 9.20 -4.52
C GLY A 390 -28.42 9.73 -5.32
N THR A 391 -27.33 8.96 -5.28
CA THR A 391 -26.10 9.18 -6.06
C THR A 391 -25.74 7.88 -6.79
N THR A 392 -25.53 7.96 -8.10
CA THR A 392 -25.18 6.81 -8.94
C THR A 392 -23.69 6.78 -9.24
N TYR A 393 -23.07 5.62 -9.03
CA TYR A 393 -21.68 5.34 -9.37
C TYR A 393 -21.59 4.28 -10.47
N SER A 394 -20.79 4.56 -11.50
CA SER A 394 -20.50 3.63 -12.59
C SER A 394 -19.17 2.92 -12.35
N PHE A 395 -19.16 1.60 -12.53
CA PHE A 395 -17.99 0.73 -12.37
C PHE A 395 -17.74 -0.01 -13.70
N PRO A 396 -16.65 0.29 -14.43
CA PRO A 396 -16.29 -0.43 -15.64
C PRO A 396 -15.67 -1.79 -15.29
N ILE A 397 -16.34 -2.87 -15.70
CA ILE A 397 -15.95 -4.25 -15.43
C ILE A 397 -15.68 -4.96 -16.75
N ASN A 398 -14.59 -5.69 -16.85
CA ASN A 398 -14.28 -6.55 -17.99
C ASN A 398 -15.05 -7.88 -17.94
N GLY A 399 -15.11 -8.56 -19.08
CA GLY A 399 -15.61 -9.93 -19.17
C GLY A 399 -14.76 -10.93 -18.38
N ASN A 400 -15.33 -12.11 -18.17
CA ASN A 400 -14.76 -13.23 -17.39
C ASN A 400 -14.56 -12.96 -15.89
N VAL A 401 -15.22 -11.94 -15.33
CA VAL A 401 -15.36 -11.78 -13.88
C VAL A 401 -16.50 -12.66 -13.37
N THR A 402 -16.24 -13.41 -12.29
CA THR A 402 -17.17 -14.41 -11.72
C THR A 402 -17.99 -13.90 -10.55
N LYS A 403 -17.62 -12.76 -9.95
CA LYS A 403 -18.35 -12.17 -8.82
C LYS A 403 -18.10 -10.67 -8.73
N LEU A 404 -19.17 -9.94 -8.41
CA LEU A 404 -19.11 -8.55 -7.95
C LEU A 404 -19.42 -8.49 -6.46
N TYR A 405 -18.68 -7.66 -5.74
CA TYR A 405 -18.90 -7.41 -4.32
C TYR A 405 -18.79 -5.93 -4.02
N PHE A 406 -19.80 -5.36 -3.37
CA PHE A 406 -19.75 -3.98 -2.89
C PHE A 406 -19.77 -3.95 -1.37
N GLU A 407 -18.92 -3.12 -0.79
CA GLU A 407 -18.88 -2.84 0.65
C GLU A 407 -19.20 -1.36 0.85
N PHE A 408 -20.30 -1.09 1.53
CA PHE A 408 -20.74 0.25 1.90
C PHE A 408 -20.60 0.43 3.41
N ILE A 409 -19.95 1.51 3.84
CA ILE A 409 -19.69 1.82 5.24
C ILE A 409 -20.23 3.22 5.56
N ASN A 410 -21.15 3.30 6.53
CA ASN A 410 -21.66 4.54 7.09
C ASN A 410 -22.30 4.27 8.46
N PRO A 411 -22.16 5.15 9.47
CA PRO A 411 -22.81 4.97 10.77
C PRO A 411 -24.35 4.79 10.71
N ASN A 412 -25.01 5.29 9.64
CA ASN A 412 -26.44 5.16 9.41
C ASN A 412 -26.78 4.18 8.26
N ALA A 413 -25.96 3.13 8.08
CA ALA A 413 -26.11 2.22 6.95
C ALA A 413 -27.48 1.54 6.88
N THR A 414 -28.14 1.30 8.01
CA THR A 414 -29.47 0.63 8.07
C THR A 414 -30.53 1.30 7.20
N ASN A 415 -30.50 2.64 7.10
CA ASN A 415 -31.49 3.44 6.36
C ASN A 415 -31.11 3.69 4.89
N VAL A 416 -30.04 3.06 4.40
CA VAL A 416 -29.58 3.20 3.02
C VAL A 416 -30.26 2.16 2.15
N THR A 417 -30.84 2.62 1.04
CA THR A 417 -31.32 1.76 -0.04
C THR A 417 -30.32 1.81 -1.19
N PHE A 418 -30.27 0.72 -1.95
CA PHE A 418 -29.42 0.61 -3.12
C PHE A 418 -30.24 0.11 -4.30
N LYS A 419 -29.80 0.49 -5.51
CA LYS A 419 -30.31 -0.03 -6.77
C LYS A 419 -29.12 -0.36 -7.66
N LEU A 420 -29.00 -1.61 -8.10
CA LEU A 420 -27.93 -2.06 -8.97
C LEU A 420 -28.47 -2.29 -10.38
N GLU A 421 -27.88 -1.60 -11.36
CA GLU A 421 -28.33 -1.65 -12.75
C GLU A 421 -27.18 -1.95 -13.70
N LYS A 422 -27.49 -2.66 -14.79
CA LYS A 422 -26.58 -2.88 -15.91
C LYS A 422 -27.37 -2.81 -17.22
N GLY A 423 -26.91 -1.97 -18.15
CA GLY A 423 -27.58 -1.82 -19.46
C GLY A 423 -29.07 -1.46 -19.37
N GLY A 424 -29.47 -0.69 -18.35
CA GLY A 424 -30.86 -0.31 -18.09
C GLY A 424 -31.73 -1.38 -17.41
N LYS A 425 -31.18 -2.55 -17.09
CA LYS A 425 -31.87 -3.61 -16.34
C LYS A 425 -31.59 -3.48 -14.85
N ASP A 426 -32.63 -3.55 -14.03
CA ASP A 426 -32.51 -3.60 -12.58
C ASP A 426 -32.19 -5.04 -12.13
N LEU A 427 -31.06 -5.19 -11.43
CA LEU A 427 -30.53 -6.47 -10.96
C LEU A 427 -30.54 -6.56 -9.43
N THR A 428 -31.16 -5.60 -8.75
CA THR A 428 -31.16 -5.48 -7.28
C THR A 428 -31.67 -6.74 -6.59
N SER A 429 -32.68 -7.43 -7.16
CA SER A 429 -33.26 -8.65 -6.59
C SER A 429 -32.35 -9.88 -6.65
N PHE A 430 -31.28 -9.85 -7.46
CA PHE A 430 -30.33 -10.97 -7.60
C PHE A 430 -29.14 -10.84 -6.64
N VAL A 431 -29.04 -9.72 -5.94
CA VAL A 431 -27.94 -9.42 -5.03
C VAL A 431 -28.20 -10.07 -3.67
N HIS A 432 -27.21 -10.79 -3.15
CA HIS A 432 -27.18 -11.20 -1.76
C HIS A 432 -26.72 -10.03 -0.88
N VAL A 433 -27.54 -9.64 0.09
CA VAL A 433 -27.27 -8.48 0.97
C VAL A 433 -27.01 -8.94 2.39
N THR A 434 -25.88 -8.54 2.95
CA THR A 434 -25.67 -8.59 4.41
C THR A 434 -25.81 -7.18 4.99
N ASN A 435 -26.64 -7.05 6.01
CA ASN A 435 -26.87 -5.78 6.70
C ASN A 435 -26.14 -5.77 8.04
N GLY A 436 -25.42 -4.69 8.32
CA GLY A 436 -24.87 -4.36 9.63
C GLY A 436 -25.41 -3.02 10.14
N THR A 437 -25.03 -2.66 11.36
CA THR A 437 -25.41 -1.36 11.96
C THR A 437 -24.70 -0.19 11.27
N PHE A 438 -23.43 -0.38 10.88
CA PHE A 438 -22.58 0.65 10.27
C PHE A 438 -22.16 0.31 8.83
N TYR A 439 -22.66 -0.79 8.26
CA TYR A 439 -22.30 -1.23 6.91
C TYR A 439 -23.43 -1.97 6.19
N LYS A 440 -23.30 -2.08 4.87
CA LYS A 440 -24.03 -3.02 4.02
C LYS A 440 -23.05 -3.65 3.03
N THR A 441 -23.17 -4.95 2.80
CA THR A 441 -22.42 -5.61 1.73
C THR A 441 -23.37 -6.23 0.73
N LEU A 442 -22.96 -6.22 -0.53
CA LEU A 442 -23.72 -6.69 -1.68
C LEU A 442 -22.84 -7.68 -2.42
N SER A 443 -23.28 -8.92 -2.58
CA SER A 443 -22.55 -9.95 -3.33
C SER A 443 -23.42 -10.45 -4.49
N LEU A 444 -22.83 -10.54 -5.67
CA LEU A 444 -23.51 -10.93 -6.89
C LEU A 444 -22.64 -11.92 -7.67
N PRO A 445 -22.99 -13.21 -7.71
CA PRO A 445 -22.32 -14.16 -8.58
C PRO A 445 -22.63 -13.83 -10.04
N LEU A 446 -21.65 -14.01 -10.91
CA LEU A 446 -21.75 -13.74 -12.33
C LEU A 446 -21.39 -14.97 -13.16
N PRO A 447 -22.02 -15.12 -14.34
CA PRO A 447 -23.10 -14.28 -14.89
C PRO A 447 -24.44 -14.59 -14.22
N ILE A 448 -25.44 -13.77 -14.51
CA ILE A 448 -26.81 -13.97 -14.03
C ILE A 448 -27.69 -14.40 -15.18
N LEU A 449 -28.43 -15.48 -14.99
CA LEU A 449 -29.49 -15.87 -15.90
C LEU A 449 -30.77 -15.11 -15.52
N THR A 450 -31.03 -14.01 -16.23
CA THR A 450 -32.40 -13.48 -16.35
C THR A 450 -33.05 -14.15 -17.58
N PRO A 451 -34.25 -13.80 -18.05
CA PRO A 451 -34.70 -14.28 -19.37
C PRO A 451 -33.65 -14.10 -20.48
N GLU A 452 -32.71 -13.17 -20.29
CA GLU A 452 -31.46 -13.07 -21.04
C GLU A 452 -30.23 -13.24 -20.11
N LEU A 453 -29.13 -13.79 -20.64
CA LEU A 453 -27.87 -13.88 -19.88
C LEU A 453 -27.25 -12.49 -19.69
N VAL A 454 -26.92 -12.14 -18.45
CA VAL A 454 -26.18 -10.93 -18.10
C VAL A 454 -24.74 -11.30 -17.73
N GLY A 455 -23.81 -11.05 -18.65
CA GLY A 455 -22.36 -11.23 -18.43
C GLY A 455 -21.74 -10.21 -17.47
N SER A 456 -20.43 -10.26 -17.26
CA SER A 456 -19.70 -9.32 -16.40
C SER A 456 -19.32 -8.00 -17.08
N GLU A 457 -19.11 -8.01 -18.39
CA GLU A 457 -18.55 -6.91 -19.15
C GLU A 457 -19.46 -5.67 -19.22
N GLY A 458 -18.89 -4.48 -19.11
CA GLY A 458 -19.58 -3.19 -19.27
C GLY A 458 -19.66 -2.37 -17.99
N ASN A 459 -20.51 -1.35 -18.01
CA ASN A 459 -20.68 -0.42 -16.90
C ASN A 459 -21.79 -0.92 -15.95
N TRP A 460 -21.43 -1.12 -14.70
CA TRP A 460 -22.35 -1.43 -13.61
C TRP A 460 -22.64 -0.17 -12.82
N ASN A 461 -23.92 0.17 -12.68
CA ASN A 461 -24.37 1.39 -12.02
C ASN A 461 -24.98 1.04 -10.66
N LEU A 462 -24.34 1.47 -9.57
CA LEU A 462 -24.89 1.36 -8.22
C LEU A 462 -25.40 2.72 -7.77
N THR A 463 -26.69 2.82 -7.53
CA THR A 463 -27.33 4.01 -6.95
C THR A 463 -27.53 3.81 -5.46
N LEU A 464 -26.99 4.73 -4.65
CA LEU A 464 -27.16 4.76 -3.20
C LEU A 464 -28.13 5.88 -2.83
N SER A 465 -29.17 5.60 -2.06
CA SER A 465 -30.13 6.61 -1.59
C SER A 465 -30.31 6.54 -0.07
N GLY A 466 -30.41 7.70 0.57
CA GLY A 466 -30.58 7.80 2.02
C GLY A 466 -30.20 9.18 2.55
N THR A 467 -30.14 9.34 3.86
CA THR A 467 -29.73 10.61 4.49
C THR A 467 -28.75 10.36 5.63
N SER A 468 -27.58 11.00 5.59
CA SER A 468 -26.60 10.98 6.67
C SER A 468 -25.69 12.19 6.59
N SER A 469 -25.39 12.82 7.73
CA SER A 469 -24.42 13.92 7.82
C SER A 469 -22.97 13.42 7.85
N LYS A 470 -22.77 12.11 7.98
CA LYS A 470 -21.46 11.47 7.97
C LYS A 470 -21.11 10.97 6.57
N LYS A 471 -19.85 11.13 6.17
CA LYS A 471 -19.33 10.58 4.91
C LYS A 471 -19.52 9.05 4.90
N TYR A 472 -19.77 8.49 3.73
CA TYR A 472 -19.66 7.05 3.51
C TYR A 472 -18.41 6.68 2.73
N SER A 473 -18.03 5.41 2.82
CA SER A 473 -17.10 4.74 1.91
C SER A 473 -17.83 3.63 1.17
N LEU A 474 -17.68 3.57 -0.15
CA LEU A 474 -18.20 2.54 -1.03
C LEU A 474 -17.03 1.94 -1.81
N THR A 475 -16.84 0.63 -1.68
CA THR A 475 -15.76 -0.09 -2.35
C THR A 475 -16.32 -1.22 -3.19
N CYS A 476 -15.94 -1.27 -4.47
CA CYS A 476 -16.28 -2.37 -5.38
C CYS A 476 -15.08 -3.31 -5.52
N PHE A 477 -15.32 -4.60 -5.32
CA PHE A 477 -14.39 -5.69 -5.56
C PHE A 477 -14.92 -6.59 -6.69
N VAL A 478 -13.99 -7.18 -7.42
CA VAL A 478 -14.26 -8.22 -8.41
C VAL A 478 -13.46 -9.47 -8.14
N ASP A 479 -14.07 -10.60 -8.50
CA ASP A 479 -13.38 -11.88 -8.61
C ASP A 479 -12.84 -12.05 -10.05
N ASP A 480 -11.62 -11.57 -10.29
CA ASP A 480 -10.95 -11.59 -11.59
C ASP A 480 -9.62 -12.36 -11.53
N HIS A 481 -9.53 -13.41 -12.35
CA HIS A 481 -8.37 -14.29 -12.46
C HIS A 481 -7.50 -14.03 -13.68
N PHE A 482 -7.94 -13.16 -14.60
CA PHE A 482 -7.29 -12.93 -15.89
C PHE A 482 -6.54 -11.62 -15.95
N VAL A 483 -7.13 -10.56 -15.37
CA VAL A 483 -6.41 -9.29 -15.21
C VAL A 483 -5.37 -9.48 -14.11
N SER A 484 -4.11 -9.25 -14.45
CA SER A 484 -3.01 -9.21 -13.48
C SER A 484 -2.37 -7.83 -13.52
N PHE A 485 -2.18 -7.25 -12.34
CA PHE A 485 -1.48 -6.00 -12.20
C PHE A 485 -0.61 -5.99 -10.94
N SER A 486 0.63 -5.55 -11.12
CA SER A 486 1.57 -5.32 -10.03
C SER A 486 1.94 -3.85 -10.03
N CYS A 487 1.53 -3.13 -9.00
CA CYS A 487 1.87 -1.73 -8.79
C CYS A 487 2.72 -1.66 -7.53
N GLN A 488 3.83 -0.93 -7.53
CA GLN A 488 4.61 -0.70 -6.32
C GLN A 488 5.57 0.48 -6.48
N PRO A 489 5.85 1.24 -5.40
CA PRO A 489 7.05 2.06 -5.36
C PRO A 489 8.30 1.17 -5.40
N GLN A 490 9.45 1.73 -5.76
CA GLN A 490 10.71 0.96 -5.83
C GLN A 490 11.16 0.41 -4.46
N LYS A 491 10.92 1.16 -3.39
CA LYS A 491 11.18 0.79 -1.99
C LYS A 491 10.06 1.33 -1.10
N ALA A 492 9.94 0.81 0.12
CA ALA A 492 8.94 1.30 1.09
C ALA A 492 9.44 2.50 1.91
N VAL A 493 10.76 2.62 2.13
CA VAL A 493 11.39 3.67 2.95
C VAL A 493 12.39 4.50 2.15
N TYR A 494 12.24 5.81 2.18
CA TYR A 494 13.04 6.83 1.50
C TYR A 494 13.64 7.80 2.52
N THR A 495 14.69 8.50 2.12
CA THR A 495 15.15 9.72 2.80
C THR A 495 14.57 10.92 2.10
N VAL A 496 14.23 11.99 2.84
CA VAL A 496 13.82 13.26 2.22
C VAL A 496 14.79 13.71 1.13
N GLY A 497 14.26 14.18 0.00
CA GLY A 497 15.02 14.52 -1.20
C GLY A 497 15.36 13.35 -2.12
N ASP A 498 15.09 12.09 -1.74
CA ASP A 498 15.14 10.96 -2.66
C ASP A 498 14.07 11.11 -3.76
N THR A 499 14.34 10.58 -4.95
CA THR A 499 13.31 10.46 -5.99
C THR A 499 12.42 9.24 -5.72
N LEU A 500 11.11 9.46 -5.69
CA LEU A 500 10.11 8.41 -5.63
C LEU A 500 9.90 7.82 -7.03
N ASN A 501 10.40 6.61 -7.26
CA ASN A 501 10.19 5.89 -8.52
C ASN A 501 8.97 4.97 -8.39
N LEU A 502 8.07 5.05 -9.36
CA LEU A 502 6.78 4.39 -9.39
C LEU A 502 6.73 3.42 -10.57
N ASN A 503 6.30 2.19 -10.33
CA ASN A 503 6.20 1.15 -11.34
C ASN A 503 4.83 0.49 -11.30
N ALA A 504 4.27 0.20 -12.48
CA ALA A 504 3.11 -0.65 -12.63
C ALA A 504 3.28 -1.58 -13.83
N LYS A 505 2.98 -2.86 -13.67
CA LYS A 505 2.92 -3.84 -14.76
C LYS A 505 1.50 -4.35 -14.88
N ILE A 506 0.96 -4.36 -16.10
CA ILE A 506 -0.41 -4.80 -16.39
C ILE A 506 -0.42 -5.87 -17.48
N SER A 507 -1.24 -6.90 -17.28
CA SER A 507 -1.44 -7.96 -18.26
C SER A 507 -2.86 -8.53 -18.17
N TYR A 508 -3.29 -9.16 -19.24
CA TYR A 508 -4.51 -9.95 -19.31
C TYR A 508 -4.16 -11.33 -19.84
N ALA A 509 -4.54 -12.37 -19.10
CA ALA A 509 -4.24 -13.76 -19.44
C ALA A 509 -2.73 -13.96 -19.75
N GLY A 510 -1.85 -13.41 -18.90
CA GLY A 510 -0.39 -13.46 -19.05
C GLY A 510 0.19 -12.59 -20.17
N LYS A 511 -0.64 -12.04 -21.07
CA LYS A 511 -0.20 -11.16 -22.16
C LYS A 511 -0.16 -9.72 -21.70
N PRO A 512 0.93 -8.98 -21.93
CA PRO A 512 0.99 -7.57 -21.56
C PRO A 512 -0.10 -6.74 -22.24
N LEU A 513 -0.74 -5.86 -21.48
CA LEU A 513 -1.66 -4.87 -22.04
C LEU A 513 -0.86 -3.63 -22.44
N THR A 514 -0.93 -3.25 -23.71
CA THR A 514 -0.13 -2.17 -24.31
C THR A 514 -1.00 -1.21 -25.13
N GLY A 515 -0.51 0.00 -25.38
CA GLY A 515 -1.16 0.97 -26.28
C GLY A 515 -2.13 1.94 -25.60
N ALA A 516 -2.62 2.92 -26.37
CA ALA A 516 -3.27 4.14 -25.89
C ALA A 516 -4.58 3.95 -25.08
N GLY A 517 -5.21 2.77 -25.16
CA GLY A 517 -6.38 2.44 -24.35
C GLY A 517 -6.04 2.12 -22.88
N ASN A 518 -4.76 1.92 -22.56
CA ASN A 518 -4.28 1.58 -21.23
C ASN A 518 -3.59 2.78 -20.58
N LYS A 519 -4.02 3.13 -19.37
CA LYS A 519 -3.50 4.26 -18.60
C LYS A 519 -3.31 3.86 -17.14
N VAL A 520 -2.13 4.17 -16.60
CA VAL A 520 -1.88 4.09 -15.16
C VAL A 520 -1.63 5.47 -14.60
N GLN A 521 -2.37 5.82 -13.56
CA GLN A 521 -2.20 7.06 -12.80
C GLN A 521 -1.90 6.73 -11.35
N VAL A 522 -1.11 7.58 -10.68
CA VAL A 522 -0.92 7.54 -9.24
C VAL A 522 -1.44 8.84 -8.65
N VAL A 523 -2.44 8.74 -7.78
CA VAL A 523 -2.84 9.82 -6.89
C VAL A 523 -1.91 9.75 -5.68
N LEU A 524 -0.98 10.70 -5.62
CA LEU A 524 -0.03 10.88 -4.53
C LEU A 524 -0.63 11.83 -3.49
N LEU A 525 -0.78 11.37 -2.26
CA LEU A 525 -1.10 12.22 -1.12
C LEU A 525 0.20 12.56 -0.39
N LYS A 526 0.74 13.76 -0.64
CA LYS A 526 1.92 14.31 0.04
C LYS A 526 1.49 14.89 1.40
N PRO A 527 2.27 14.73 2.49
CA PRO A 527 2.04 15.46 3.74
C PRO A 527 1.83 16.97 3.50
N GLY A 528 0.96 17.61 4.29
CA GLY A 528 0.71 19.05 4.15
C GLY A 528 1.92 19.90 4.54
N ASP A 529 2.59 19.53 5.63
CA ASP A 529 3.83 20.12 6.13
C ASP A 529 4.69 19.07 6.84
N ASP A 530 5.89 19.44 7.28
CA ASP A 530 6.81 18.58 8.02
C ASP A 530 6.39 18.46 9.49
N LEU A 531 5.93 17.27 9.87
CA LEU A 531 5.43 17.00 11.22
C LEU A 531 6.48 17.27 12.31
N GLY A 532 7.76 17.01 12.04
CA GLY A 532 8.83 17.30 12.99
C GLY A 532 8.98 18.80 13.25
N ASP A 533 8.89 19.60 12.18
CA ASP A 533 8.91 21.06 12.25
C ASP A 533 7.68 21.63 12.96
N LEU A 534 6.49 21.15 12.60
CA LEU A 534 5.25 21.56 13.26
C LEU A 534 5.28 21.27 14.75
N LEU A 535 5.68 20.06 15.15
CA LEU A 535 5.79 19.70 16.56
C LEU A 535 6.88 20.48 17.29
N ALA A 536 7.90 21.00 16.60
CA ALA A 536 8.90 21.85 17.24
C ALA A 536 8.36 23.26 17.52
N ASN A 537 7.51 23.78 16.63
CA ASN A 537 7.02 25.16 16.64
C ASN A 537 5.72 25.35 17.43
N TYR A 538 4.82 24.37 17.41
CA TYR A 538 3.59 24.40 18.20
C TYR A 538 3.87 24.15 19.68
N THR A 539 3.16 24.86 20.56
CA THR A 539 3.28 24.69 22.01
C THR A 539 2.12 23.86 22.53
N ASP A 540 2.43 22.77 23.23
CA ASP A 540 1.43 22.03 23.98
C ASP A 540 1.08 22.80 25.26
N ARG A 541 -0.19 23.16 25.41
CA ARG A 541 -0.70 23.85 26.61
C ARG A 541 -1.26 22.89 27.64
N ARG A 542 -1.39 21.61 27.30
CA ARG A 542 -1.88 20.56 28.19
C ARG A 542 -0.74 20.00 29.01
N THR A 543 -1.04 19.68 30.26
CA THR A 543 -0.08 19.12 31.22
C THR A 543 -0.51 17.75 31.72
N ASP A 544 -1.66 17.25 31.28
CA ASP A 544 -2.12 15.93 31.63
C ASP A 544 -1.29 14.86 30.91
N SER A 545 -0.77 13.89 31.66
CA SER A 545 -0.12 12.74 31.06
C SER A 545 -1.19 11.79 30.50
N LEU A 546 -1.05 11.40 29.23
CA LEU A 546 -1.84 10.30 28.70
C LEU A 546 -1.32 8.99 29.30
N LYS A 547 -2.20 8.25 29.98
CA LYS A 547 -1.87 6.93 30.52
C LYS A 547 -1.42 6.01 29.37
N ASP A 548 -0.40 5.20 29.62
CA ASP A 548 0.15 4.20 28.69
C ASP A 548 0.83 4.76 27.42
N VAL A 549 1.01 6.09 27.31
CA VAL A 549 1.85 6.74 26.29
C VAL A 549 3.19 7.12 26.94
N ALA A 550 4.26 6.40 26.60
CA ALA A 550 5.57 6.59 27.23
C ALA A 550 6.38 7.78 26.68
N SER A 551 6.10 8.23 25.46
CA SER A 551 6.88 9.29 24.78
C SER A 551 6.22 10.66 24.94
N GLY A 552 6.97 11.63 25.47
CA GLY A 552 6.49 13.02 25.57
C GLY A 552 6.20 13.68 24.22
N ALA A 553 6.87 13.24 23.15
CA ALA A 553 6.61 13.71 21.78
C ALA A 553 5.23 13.24 21.28
N GLU A 554 4.91 11.97 21.54
CA GLU A 554 3.62 11.38 21.17
C GLU A 554 2.48 12.03 21.97
N THR A 555 2.65 12.22 23.28
CA THR A 555 1.68 12.96 24.10
C THR A 555 1.42 14.35 23.52
N LYS A 556 2.48 15.10 23.20
CA LYS A 556 2.36 16.41 22.57
C LYS A 556 1.59 16.36 21.25
N TYR A 557 1.90 15.40 20.38
CA TYR A 557 1.19 15.22 19.13
C TYR A 557 -0.30 14.94 19.33
N LEU A 558 -0.64 13.99 20.20
CA LEU A 558 -2.02 13.62 20.48
C LEU A 558 -2.83 14.77 21.08
N HIS A 559 -2.21 15.60 21.92
CA HIS A 559 -2.84 16.82 22.41
C HIS A 559 -3.10 17.82 21.27
N LEU A 560 -2.11 18.09 20.43
CA LEU A 560 -2.23 19.06 19.35
C LEU A 560 -3.22 18.61 18.28
N ILE A 561 -3.17 17.34 17.83
CA ILE A 561 -4.07 16.81 16.80
C ILE A 561 -5.54 16.80 17.24
N GLN A 562 -5.80 16.72 18.55
CA GLN A 562 -7.15 16.72 19.11
C GLN A 562 -7.68 18.11 19.47
N SER A 563 -6.80 19.04 19.86
CA SER A 563 -7.21 20.32 20.45
C SER A 563 -6.84 21.56 19.64
N ASP A 564 -5.90 21.46 18.70
CA ASP A 564 -5.46 22.57 17.85
C ASP A 564 -5.85 22.34 16.39
N SER A 565 -6.95 23.00 15.97
CA SER A 565 -7.45 22.91 14.61
C SER A 565 -6.48 23.46 13.55
N SER A 566 -5.55 24.34 13.92
CA SER A 566 -4.57 24.91 12.98
C SER A 566 -3.48 23.88 12.72
N PHE A 567 -2.95 23.26 13.78
CA PHE A 567 -2.00 22.15 13.68
C PHE A 567 -2.55 21.00 12.82
N TYR A 568 -3.80 20.58 13.08
CA TYR A 568 -4.44 19.53 12.29
C TYR A 568 -4.57 19.90 10.80
N LYS A 569 -4.95 21.14 10.49
CA LYS A 569 -5.10 21.62 9.10
C LYS A 569 -3.77 21.63 8.33
N GLU A 570 -2.67 21.99 8.99
CA GLU A 570 -1.34 21.99 8.37
C GLU A 570 -0.85 20.58 8.02
N LEU A 571 -1.33 19.56 8.74
CA LEU A 571 -1.01 18.16 8.45
C LEU A 571 -1.86 17.53 7.34
N LEU A 572 -2.94 18.18 6.91
CA LEU A 572 -3.83 17.61 5.89
C LEU A 572 -3.06 17.43 4.58
N PRO A 573 -3.12 16.24 3.96
CA PRO A 573 -2.31 15.95 2.79
C PRO A 573 -2.77 16.75 1.57
N THR A 574 -1.84 17.04 0.68
CA THR A 574 -2.09 17.61 -0.64
C THR A 574 -2.05 16.52 -1.70
N SER A 575 -3.07 16.51 -2.57
CA SER A 575 -3.20 15.52 -3.64
C SER A 575 -2.52 15.97 -4.92
N GLN A 576 -1.80 15.07 -5.57
CA GLN A 576 -1.18 15.27 -6.87
C GLN A 576 -1.38 14.05 -7.75
N ILE A 577 -1.61 14.26 -9.04
CA ILE A 577 -1.79 13.17 -10.00
C ILE A 577 -0.50 13.03 -10.82
N ILE A 578 0.05 11.83 -10.85
CA ILE A 578 1.20 11.46 -11.65
C ILE A 578 0.72 10.48 -12.71
N ASP A 579 0.84 10.85 -13.99
CA ASP A 579 0.61 9.95 -15.10
C ASP A 579 1.88 9.10 -15.33
N LEU A 580 1.74 7.77 -15.40
CA LEU A 580 2.84 6.87 -15.68
C LEU A 580 2.94 6.64 -17.19
N ALA A 581 4.14 6.71 -17.73
CA ALA A 581 4.41 6.46 -19.13
C ALA A 581 4.65 4.97 -19.38
N GLU A 582 4.02 4.42 -20.42
CA GLU A 582 4.32 3.07 -20.90
C GLU A 582 5.77 3.03 -21.41
N SER A 583 6.58 2.11 -20.90
CA SER A 583 7.95 1.90 -21.36
C SER A 583 8.02 0.77 -22.38
N SER A 584 7.48 -0.42 -22.04
CA SER A 584 7.45 -1.61 -22.91
C SER A 584 6.69 -2.76 -22.24
N ASN A 585 6.05 -3.64 -23.02
CA ASN A 585 5.47 -4.91 -22.52
C ASN A 585 4.58 -4.72 -21.28
N GLY A 586 3.69 -3.74 -21.33
CA GLY A 586 2.73 -3.45 -20.26
C GLY A 586 3.35 -2.93 -18.96
N LEU A 587 4.63 -2.51 -19.00
CA LEU A 587 5.29 -1.79 -17.91
C LEU A 587 5.06 -0.28 -18.07
N PHE A 588 4.61 0.34 -16.99
CA PHE A 588 4.35 1.76 -16.85
C PHE A 588 5.26 2.29 -15.74
N THR A 589 5.95 3.39 -16.00
CA THR A 589 6.91 3.99 -15.06
C THR A 589 6.67 5.48 -14.89
N GLY A 590 6.97 5.98 -13.69
CA GLY A 590 6.86 7.40 -13.36
C GLY A 590 7.80 7.76 -12.23
N HIS A 591 8.01 9.05 -12.02
CA HIS A 591 8.85 9.52 -10.92
C HIS A 591 8.32 10.81 -10.31
N TYR A 592 8.62 11.02 -9.03
CA TYR A 592 8.26 12.22 -8.29
C TYR A 592 9.43 12.71 -7.43
N LYS A 593 9.71 14.02 -7.49
CA LYS A 593 10.93 14.63 -6.91
C LYS A 593 10.67 15.63 -5.79
N ASN A 594 9.42 16.07 -5.60
CA ASN A 594 9.08 17.07 -4.59
C ASN A 594 8.80 16.38 -3.23
N THR A 595 9.88 15.80 -2.68
CA THR A 595 9.95 14.90 -1.52
C THR A 595 10.75 15.52 -0.36
N ASP A 596 10.65 16.83 -0.21
CA ASP A 596 11.34 17.66 0.79
C ASP A 596 10.79 17.48 2.22
N LEU A 597 9.55 17.04 2.37
CA LEU A 597 8.89 16.80 3.67
C LEU A 597 9.10 15.37 4.16
N THR A 598 9.37 15.23 5.45
CA THR A 598 9.30 13.95 6.15
C THR A 598 7.85 13.49 6.33
N GLY A 599 7.65 12.20 6.54
CA GLY A 599 6.35 11.61 6.84
C GLY A 599 5.89 10.58 5.83
N ILE A 600 4.58 10.36 5.76
CA ILE A 600 4.00 9.26 5.00
C ILE A 600 3.31 9.78 3.75
N TYR A 601 3.73 9.28 2.60
CA TYR A 601 3.14 9.56 1.31
C TYR A 601 2.22 8.40 0.95
N GLN A 602 0.93 8.66 0.72
CA GLN A 602 0.01 7.63 0.22
C GLN A 602 0.05 7.60 -1.29
N LEU A 603 0.08 6.40 -1.85
CA LEU A 603 0.10 6.15 -3.28
C LEU A 603 -1.14 5.35 -3.64
N LEU A 604 -2.11 5.97 -4.32
CA LEU A 604 -3.25 5.27 -4.90
C LEU A 604 -3.02 5.10 -6.40
N TYR A 605 -2.65 3.89 -6.81
CA TYR A 605 -2.58 3.51 -8.22
C TYR A 605 -3.99 3.29 -8.75
N ILE A 606 -4.29 3.91 -9.88
CA ILE A 606 -5.52 3.74 -10.65
C ILE A 606 -5.11 3.22 -12.02
N VAL A 607 -5.46 1.98 -12.30
CA VAL A 607 -5.19 1.29 -13.55
C VAL A 607 -6.47 1.25 -14.36
N ASN A 608 -6.45 1.86 -15.54
CA ASN A 608 -7.54 1.80 -16.49
C ASN A 608 -7.04 1.13 -17.77
N GLY A 609 -7.88 0.29 -18.37
CA GLY A 609 -7.53 -0.33 -19.64
C GLY A 609 -8.74 -0.85 -20.41
N GLU A 610 -8.47 -1.29 -21.63
CA GLU A 610 -9.44 -1.95 -22.49
C GLU A 610 -8.84 -3.24 -23.02
N ILE A 611 -9.57 -4.33 -22.82
CA ILE A 611 -9.19 -5.66 -23.26
C ILE A 611 -10.00 -5.96 -24.52
N PRO A 612 -9.37 -6.15 -25.69
CA PRO A 612 -10.07 -6.46 -26.93
C PRO A 612 -11.02 -7.66 -26.75
N GLY A 613 -12.30 -7.47 -27.04
CA GLY A 613 -13.34 -8.49 -26.89
C GLY A 613 -13.86 -8.73 -25.48
N TYR A 614 -13.27 -8.12 -24.44
CA TYR A 614 -13.69 -8.25 -23.05
C TYR A 614 -14.04 -6.91 -22.38
N GLY A 615 -13.87 -5.79 -23.08
CA GLY A 615 -14.32 -4.47 -22.63
C GLY A 615 -13.33 -3.76 -21.71
N LYS A 616 -13.80 -2.67 -21.09
CA LYS A 616 -13.00 -1.79 -20.25
C LYS A 616 -12.92 -2.28 -18.80
N PHE A 617 -11.85 -1.92 -18.11
CA PHE A 617 -11.70 -2.20 -16.69
C PHE A 617 -11.05 -1.03 -15.94
N GLU A 618 -11.37 -0.90 -14.66
CA GLU A 618 -10.66 -0.07 -13.68
C GLU A 618 -10.19 -0.96 -12.52
N ARG A 619 -8.97 -0.75 -12.03
CA ARG A 619 -8.44 -1.37 -10.80
C ARG A 619 -7.72 -0.34 -9.96
N GLN A 620 -7.74 -0.54 -8.64
CA GLN A 620 -7.04 0.30 -7.69
C GLN A 620 -6.12 -0.50 -6.76
N LYS A 621 -5.00 0.12 -6.36
CA LYS A 621 -4.10 -0.40 -5.34
C LYS A 621 -3.51 0.73 -4.51
N GLN A 622 -3.41 0.53 -3.20
CA GLN A 622 -2.82 1.50 -2.30
C GLN A 622 -1.50 1.01 -1.69
N TYR A 623 -0.56 1.95 -1.54
CA TYR A 623 0.70 1.80 -0.82
C TYR A 623 0.98 3.01 0.06
N SER A 624 1.78 2.81 1.11
CA SER A 624 2.43 3.90 1.84
C SER A 624 3.94 3.89 1.57
N ALA A 625 4.50 5.08 1.32
CA ALA A 625 5.94 5.30 1.25
C ALA A 625 6.36 6.23 2.39
N VAL A 626 7.32 5.80 3.20
CA VAL A 626 7.80 6.56 4.37
C VAL A 626 9.04 7.35 3.98
N PHE A 627 9.01 8.66 4.15
CA PHE A 627 10.15 9.56 3.96
C PHE A 627 10.70 9.95 5.33
N LYS A 628 11.86 9.41 5.69
CA LYS A 628 12.53 9.72 6.95
C LYS A 628 13.40 10.96 6.83
N PHE A 629 13.62 11.60 7.98
CA PHE A 629 14.55 12.70 8.11
C PHE A 629 15.97 12.28 7.69
N GLY A 630 16.64 13.16 6.96
CA GLY A 630 18.04 13.01 6.54
C GLY A 630 18.48 14.22 5.75
N GLN A 631 19.63 14.11 5.09
CA GLN A 631 20.31 15.22 4.40
C GLN A 631 20.54 16.39 5.35
N ILE A 632 21.18 16.10 6.48
CA ILE A 632 21.40 17.08 7.54
C ILE A 632 22.25 18.24 7.06
N SER A 633 21.92 19.45 7.52
CA SER A 633 22.66 20.67 7.18
C SER A 633 23.42 21.19 8.40
N PRO A 634 24.75 21.00 8.46
CA PRO A 634 25.57 21.55 9.54
C PRO A 634 25.53 23.08 9.60
N SER A 635 25.31 23.76 8.47
CA SER A 635 25.22 25.22 8.42
C SER A 635 23.89 25.75 8.97
N ALA A 636 22.78 25.04 8.74
CA ALA A 636 21.46 25.43 9.21
C ALA A 636 21.14 24.93 10.63
N THR A 637 21.82 23.87 11.08
CA THR A 637 21.65 23.32 12.42
C THR A 637 22.25 24.25 13.49
N GLU A 638 21.47 24.49 14.54
CA GLU A 638 21.89 25.26 15.72
C GLU A 638 22.54 24.30 16.74
N ILE A 639 23.74 24.67 17.21
CA ILE A 639 24.47 23.95 18.24
C ILE A 639 24.96 24.98 19.25
N ASP A 640 24.35 24.99 20.43
CA ASP A 640 24.74 25.83 21.54
C ASP A 640 25.45 24.99 22.59
N ALA A 641 26.57 25.48 23.10
CA ALA A 641 27.40 24.73 24.02
C ALA A 641 27.94 25.64 25.12
N THR A 642 27.75 25.25 26.37
CA THR A 642 28.21 25.99 27.55
C THR A 642 29.00 25.07 28.48
N ILE A 643 30.03 25.61 29.14
CA ILE A 643 30.77 24.88 30.17
C ILE A 643 30.69 25.70 31.46
N THR A 644 30.18 25.09 32.51
CA THR A 644 30.07 25.68 33.85
C THR A 644 30.95 24.94 34.84
N THR A 645 31.47 25.68 35.81
CA THR A 645 32.16 25.11 36.97
C THR A 645 31.15 25.11 38.11
N PRO A 646 30.80 23.95 38.70
CA PRO A 646 29.88 23.92 39.83
C PRO A 646 30.40 24.79 40.99
N PRO A 647 29.51 25.43 41.78
CA PRO A 647 29.92 26.10 43.02
C PRO A 647 30.65 25.08 43.91
N ALA A 648 31.79 25.47 44.48
CA ALA A 648 32.55 24.59 45.37
C ALA A 648 31.69 24.24 46.59
N THR A 649 31.12 23.03 46.62
CA THR A 649 30.51 22.48 47.83
C THR A 649 31.62 22.07 48.80
N THR A 650 31.38 22.27 50.10
CA THR A 650 32.35 22.19 51.22
C THR A 650 32.90 20.79 51.52
N THR A 651 32.88 19.87 50.58
CA THR A 651 33.51 18.55 50.70
C THR A 651 34.44 18.33 49.52
N HIS A 652 35.62 17.83 49.85
CA HIS A 652 36.86 17.81 49.08
C HIS A 652 36.85 16.89 47.84
N ASP A 653 35.82 16.92 46.99
CA ASP A 653 35.75 16.04 45.81
C ASP A 653 35.38 16.74 44.49
N SER A 654 36.42 16.84 43.64
CA SER A 654 36.47 17.17 42.21
C SER A 654 36.06 18.59 41.75
N LYS A 655 37.05 19.35 41.26
CA LYS A 655 36.89 20.52 40.36
C LYS A 655 36.40 20.10 38.96
N SER A 656 35.47 19.15 38.87
CA SER A 656 34.99 18.62 37.60
C SER A 656 34.05 19.63 36.94
N ARG A 657 34.40 20.06 35.72
CA ARG A 657 33.55 20.98 34.95
C ARG A 657 32.40 20.21 34.32
N ILE A 658 31.25 20.86 34.18
CA ILE A 658 30.05 20.31 33.53
C ILE A 658 29.84 21.08 32.24
N ALA A 659 29.58 20.38 31.13
CA ALA A 659 29.17 21.01 29.90
C ALA A 659 27.74 20.64 29.52
N THR A 660 27.00 21.60 29.00
CA THR A 660 25.67 21.42 28.44
C THR A 660 25.73 21.75 26.96
N ILE A 661 25.26 20.83 26.12
CA ILE A 661 25.19 21.02 24.67
C ILE A 661 23.74 20.87 24.25
N ILE A 662 23.21 21.88 23.57
CA ILE A 662 21.87 21.90 23.01
C ILE A 662 22.02 21.84 21.49
N VAL A 663 21.39 20.85 20.87
CA VAL A 663 21.42 20.64 19.42
C VAL A 663 20.00 20.75 18.89
N LYS A 664 19.79 21.53 17.83
CA LYS A 664 18.49 21.65 17.13
C LYS A 664 18.67 21.31 15.64
N PRO A 665 18.66 20.01 15.27
CA PRO A 665 19.01 19.54 13.92
C PRO A 665 18.03 20.03 12.84
N LYS A 666 18.57 20.53 11.73
CA LYS A 666 17.82 20.89 10.50
C LYS A 666 18.37 20.18 9.27
N ASN A 667 17.49 19.78 8.38
CA ASN A 667 17.89 19.24 7.07
C ASN A 667 18.24 20.38 6.08
N LYS A 668 18.71 20.03 4.88
CA LYS A 668 19.02 21.01 3.83
C LYS A 668 17.81 21.79 3.29
N PHE A 669 16.60 21.31 3.56
CA PHE A 669 15.33 21.92 3.17
C PHE A 669 14.82 22.91 4.21
N GLY A 670 15.45 22.98 5.39
CA GLY A 670 15.11 23.90 6.47
C GLY A 670 14.23 23.32 7.57
N HIS A 671 13.74 22.09 7.41
CA HIS A 671 12.86 21.44 8.39
C HIS A 671 13.65 20.86 9.57
N LEU A 672 13.06 20.92 10.76
CA LEU A 672 13.57 20.31 11.97
C LEU A 672 13.28 18.80 12.01
N ILE A 673 14.15 18.03 12.67
CA ILE A 673 13.86 16.62 12.96
C ILE A 673 12.64 16.44 13.89
N GLY A 674 12.29 17.48 14.65
CA GLY A 674 11.23 17.43 15.65
C GLY A 674 11.59 16.63 16.90
N PRO A 675 10.66 16.50 17.86
CA PRO A 675 10.84 15.71 19.06
C PRO A 675 10.62 14.20 18.81
N GLY A 676 11.05 13.35 19.73
CA GLY A 676 10.88 11.89 19.69
C GLY A 676 12.09 11.12 19.14
N TYR A 677 13.16 11.79 18.71
CA TYR A 677 14.29 11.17 18.01
C TYR A 677 15.56 11.05 18.87
N LEU A 678 15.47 11.16 20.19
CA LEU A 678 16.64 11.10 21.09
C LEU A 678 17.49 9.84 20.87
N SER A 679 16.85 8.68 20.63
CA SER A 679 17.54 7.41 20.35
C SER A 679 18.29 7.36 19.01
N ARG A 680 17.99 8.29 18.10
CA ARG A 680 18.64 8.42 16.78
C ARG A 680 19.70 9.52 16.72
N ILE A 681 19.93 10.21 17.83
CA ILE A 681 21.01 11.19 17.94
C ILE A 681 22.12 10.59 18.81
N LYS A 682 23.14 10.08 18.12
CA LYS A 682 24.32 9.50 18.75
C LYS A 682 25.30 10.60 19.09
N PHE A 683 25.38 10.91 20.38
CA PHE A 683 26.33 11.85 20.95
C PHE A 683 27.47 11.09 21.63
N SER A 684 28.71 11.42 21.30
CA SER A 684 29.89 10.86 21.95
C SER A 684 30.93 11.94 22.21
N VAL A 685 31.63 11.80 23.34
CA VAL A 685 32.77 12.61 23.75
C VAL A 685 33.99 11.70 23.92
N ASP A 686 35.21 12.21 23.71
CA ASP A 686 36.43 11.47 24.05
C ASP A 686 36.37 11.07 25.54
N PRO A 687 36.43 9.76 25.87
CA PRO A 687 36.39 9.28 27.26
C PRO A 687 37.48 9.88 28.17
N LYS A 688 38.59 10.38 27.59
CA LYS A 688 39.65 11.08 28.33
C LYS A 688 39.31 12.53 28.64
N GLN A 689 38.30 13.10 27.98
CA GLN A 689 37.94 14.52 28.05
C GLN A 689 36.57 14.76 28.70
N GLY A 690 35.79 13.70 28.94
CA GLY A 690 34.54 13.75 29.70
C GLY A 690 33.68 12.50 29.49
N VAL A 691 32.54 12.45 30.18
CA VAL A 691 31.54 11.37 30.03
C VAL A 691 30.15 11.97 29.89
N VAL A 692 29.34 11.44 28.96
CA VAL A 692 27.93 11.83 28.81
C VAL A 692 27.14 11.31 30.02
N LYS A 693 26.63 12.21 30.84
CA LYS A 693 25.83 11.88 32.03
C LYS A 693 24.35 11.67 31.69
N SER A 694 23.80 12.52 30.83
CA SER A 694 22.39 12.48 30.49
C SER A 694 22.14 13.09 29.12
N ALA A 695 21.01 12.68 28.53
CA ALA A 695 20.47 13.25 27.32
C ALA A 695 18.96 13.47 27.52
N LYS A 696 18.43 14.57 26.99
CA LYS A 696 17.04 14.99 27.16
C LYS A 696 16.49 15.54 25.85
N ASP A 697 15.29 15.10 25.50
CA ASP A 697 14.45 15.74 24.48
C ASP A 697 13.68 16.91 25.11
N ASN A 698 13.80 18.11 24.55
CA ASN A 698 13.13 19.31 25.06
C ASN A 698 11.73 19.52 24.47
N LEU A 699 11.22 18.58 23.65
CA LEU A 699 9.91 18.60 23.01
C LEU A 699 9.66 19.77 22.05
N ASN A 700 10.72 20.46 21.62
CA ASN A 700 10.69 21.59 20.69
C ASN A 700 11.70 21.42 19.54
N GLY A 701 12.04 20.16 19.23
CA GLY A 701 13.05 19.80 18.23
C GLY A 701 14.50 20.00 18.68
N SER A 702 14.74 20.48 19.91
CA SER A 702 16.09 20.57 20.49
C SER A 702 16.37 19.46 21.49
N TYR A 703 17.64 19.07 21.57
CA TYR A 703 18.13 17.96 22.40
C TYR A 703 19.29 18.42 23.26
N THR A 704 19.19 18.17 24.56
CA THR A 704 20.20 18.59 25.55
C THR A 704 21.05 17.40 25.98
N TYR A 705 22.37 17.52 25.87
CA TYR A 705 23.36 16.57 26.38
C TYR A 705 24.16 17.20 27.52
N THR A 706 24.32 16.45 28.60
CA THR A 706 25.15 16.88 29.74
C THR A 706 26.42 16.03 29.80
N ILE A 707 27.57 16.67 29.74
CA ILE A 707 28.89 16.04 29.92
C ILE A 707 29.41 16.39 31.31
N VAL A 708 29.93 15.41 32.03
CA VAL A 708 30.58 15.58 33.34
C VAL A 708 32.02 15.08 33.30
N ASN A 709 32.75 15.32 34.40
CA ASN A 709 34.16 14.91 34.58
C ASN A 709 35.10 15.51 33.54
N ILE A 710 34.81 16.73 33.08
CA ILE A 710 35.66 17.44 32.13
C ILE A 710 36.89 17.97 32.87
N PRO A 711 38.12 17.62 32.45
CA PRO A 711 39.33 18.11 33.10
C PRO A 711 39.42 19.65 33.07
N PRO A 712 40.11 20.26 34.06
CA PRO A 712 40.41 21.69 34.03
C PRO A 712 41.08 22.09 32.70
N ASN A 713 40.68 23.23 32.14
CA ASN A 713 41.22 23.78 30.89
C ASN A 713 41.03 22.92 29.62
N VAL A 714 40.30 21.80 29.69
CA VAL A 714 39.96 21.00 28.50
C VAL A 714 38.62 21.46 27.93
N LYS A 715 38.55 21.52 26.60
CA LYS A 715 37.31 21.66 25.83
C LYS A 715 37.09 20.33 25.13
N PRO A 716 36.09 19.53 25.53
CA PRO A 716 35.96 18.18 25.01
C PRO A 716 35.70 18.18 23.50
N ASP A 717 36.38 17.31 22.77
CA ASP A 717 36.05 16.95 21.40
C ASP A 717 34.79 16.10 21.42
N ILE A 718 33.84 16.48 20.56
CA ILE A 718 32.53 15.85 20.51
C ILE A 718 32.24 15.37 19.08
N LYS A 719 31.45 14.31 18.99
CA LYS A 719 30.91 13.80 17.74
C LYS A 719 29.40 13.62 17.88
N ILE A 720 28.66 14.20 16.95
CA ILE A 720 27.21 14.17 16.91
C ILE A 720 26.81 13.55 15.57
N ASN A 721 26.12 12.42 15.61
CA ASN A 721 25.48 11.85 14.43
C ASN A 721 23.97 11.86 14.62
N VAL A 722 23.24 12.30 13.60
CA VAL A 722 21.79 12.37 13.59
C VAL A 722 21.30 11.47 12.47
N MET A 723 20.43 10.51 12.78
CA MET A 723 19.90 9.56 11.78
C MET A 723 20.99 8.78 11.02
N GLY A 724 22.18 8.63 11.62
CA GLY A 724 23.34 7.98 11.00
C GLY A 724 24.22 8.90 10.16
N GLU A 725 23.82 10.15 9.94
CA GLU A 725 24.62 11.17 9.25
C GLU A 725 25.48 11.97 10.24
N LEU A 726 26.71 12.30 9.85
CA LEU A 726 27.60 13.10 10.68
C LEU A 726 27.16 14.56 10.67
N LEU A 727 26.69 15.07 11.81
CA LEU A 727 26.35 16.49 11.97
C LEU A 727 27.57 17.33 12.36
N TYR A 728 28.32 16.86 13.34
CA TYR A 728 29.44 17.60 13.91
C TYR A 728 30.53 16.64 14.40
N GLN A 729 31.78 16.97 14.11
CA GLN A 729 32.95 16.32 14.69
C GLN A 729 34.05 17.36 14.87
N GLY A 730 34.51 17.53 16.11
CA GLY A 730 35.61 18.44 16.42
C GLY A 730 35.55 18.94 17.84
N SER A 731 36.37 19.94 18.12
CA SER A 731 36.47 20.56 19.45
C SER A 731 35.18 21.21 19.89
N PHE A 732 35.04 21.44 21.19
CA PHE A 732 33.83 22.00 21.79
C PHE A 732 33.29 23.22 21.01
N PRO A 733 32.02 23.21 20.58
CA PRO A 733 31.44 24.29 19.78
C PRO A 733 31.64 25.64 20.47
N THR A 734 32.09 26.63 19.71
CA THR A 734 32.19 28.01 20.18
C THR A 734 31.01 28.83 19.64
N PRO A 735 30.50 29.81 20.40
CA PRO A 735 29.39 30.64 19.95
C PRO A 735 29.68 31.24 18.58
N LYS A 736 28.75 31.09 17.63
CA LYS A 736 28.87 31.71 16.30
C LYS A 736 28.74 33.23 16.46
N ILE A 737 29.69 33.98 15.91
CA ILE A 737 29.54 35.44 15.73
C ILE A 737 28.58 35.65 14.56
N HIS A 738 27.48 36.37 14.77
CA HIS A 738 26.48 36.60 13.73
C HIS A 738 27.00 37.52 12.63
N PHE A 739 26.55 37.30 11.38
CA PHE A 739 27.00 38.08 10.22
C PHE A 739 26.77 39.61 10.39
N TRP A 740 25.68 40.03 11.02
CA TRP A 740 25.40 41.45 11.28
C TRP A 740 26.46 42.13 12.14
N GLN A 741 27.13 41.39 13.04
CA GLN A 741 28.20 41.93 13.87
C GLN A 741 29.43 42.28 13.03
N TYR A 742 29.68 41.51 11.96
CA TYR A 742 30.68 41.86 10.96
C TYR A 742 30.24 43.05 10.10
N ILE A 743 28.94 43.18 9.77
CA ILE A 743 28.42 44.36 9.07
C ILE A 743 28.67 45.63 9.88
N ILE A 744 28.39 45.61 11.20
CA ILE A 744 28.67 46.76 12.08
C ILE A 744 30.16 47.07 12.10
N LEU A 745 31.02 46.06 12.21
CA LEU A 745 32.47 46.26 12.17
C LEU A 745 32.91 46.91 10.84
N ILE A 746 32.41 46.40 9.71
CA ILE A 746 32.70 46.95 8.37
C ILE A 746 32.20 48.40 8.26
N LEU A 747 31.00 48.69 8.75
CA LEU A 747 30.42 50.04 8.73
C LEU A 747 31.24 51.02 9.56
N LEU A 748 31.70 50.61 10.75
CA LEU A 748 32.60 51.41 11.58
C LEU A 748 33.94 51.67 10.88
N VAL A 749 34.51 50.67 10.20
CA VAL A 749 35.75 50.81 9.42
C VAL A 749 35.55 51.74 8.20
N LEU A 750 34.43 51.65 7.51
CA LEU A 750 34.09 52.56 6.40
C LEU A 750 33.92 54.01 6.86
N ILE A 751 33.24 54.23 8.00
CA ILE A 751 33.13 55.56 8.61
C ILE A 751 34.53 56.11 8.93
N LEU A 752 35.42 55.27 9.46
CA LEU A 752 36.79 55.67 9.74
C LEU A 752 37.55 56.04 8.45
N LEU A 753 37.44 55.24 7.39
CA LEU A 753 38.10 55.49 6.10
C LEU A 753 37.58 56.76 5.41
N LEU A 754 36.26 56.96 5.35
CA LEU A 754 35.65 58.19 4.81
C LEU A 754 36.11 59.44 5.56
N ARG A 755 36.26 59.33 6.89
CA ARG A 755 36.80 60.41 7.73
C ARG A 755 38.30 60.63 7.52
N TYR A 756 39.04 59.58 7.17
CA TYR A 756 40.47 59.65 6.88
C TYR A 756 40.74 60.29 5.51
N VAL A 757 39.88 60.06 4.51
CA VAL A 757 39.97 60.70 3.19
C VAL A 757 39.54 62.18 3.25
N ASN A 758 38.52 62.53 4.05
CA ASN A 758 38.08 63.92 4.28
C ASN A 758 38.94 64.70 5.31
N ALA A 759 40.24 64.41 5.38
CA ALA A 759 41.16 64.87 6.44
C ALA A 759 41.35 66.39 6.58
N HIS A 760 40.69 67.25 5.79
CA HIS A 760 40.86 68.70 5.86
C HIS A 760 39.79 69.47 6.65
N THR A 761 38.71 68.83 7.13
CA THR A 761 37.63 69.56 7.86
C THR A 761 37.02 68.83 9.06
N GLY A 762 37.42 67.59 9.36
CA GLY A 762 36.86 66.80 10.46
C GLY A 762 37.51 67.06 11.82
N LYS A 763 36.72 67.38 12.86
CA LYS A 763 37.19 67.49 14.25
C LYS A 763 37.88 66.19 14.71
N ALA A 764 39.14 66.29 15.16
CA ALA A 764 39.98 65.15 15.53
C ALA A 764 39.36 64.18 16.56
N TRP A 765 38.53 64.68 17.48
CA TRP A 765 37.89 63.86 18.53
C TRP A 765 36.92 62.81 17.97
N LEU A 766 36.24 63.08 16.85
CA LEU A 766 35.31 62.14 16.22
C LEU A 766 36.03 60.92 15.63
N ARG A 767 37.24 61.12 15.11
CA ARG A 767 38.09 60.01 14.63
C ARG A 767 38.51 59.11 15.79
N THR A 768 38.88 59.71 16.93
CA THR A 768 39.21 58.98 18.15
C THR A 768 38.01 58.18 18.66
N LEU A 769 36.80 58.76 18.62
CA LEU A 769 35.57 58.07 19.03
C LEU A 769 35.29 56.82 18.16
N VAL A 770 35.41 56.92 16.84
CA VAL A 770 35.20 55.79 15.93
C VAL A 770 36.23 54.69 16.18
N TRP A 771 37.49 55.05 16.44
CA TRP A 771 38.53 54.09 16.84
C TRP A 771 38.17 53.35 18.13
N ILE A 772 37.70 54.07 19.16
CA ILE A 772 37.26 53.48 20.42
C ILE A 772 36.10 52.51 20.17
N LEU A 773 35.13 52.87 19.33
CA LEU A 773 34.00 52.01 18.99
C LEU A 773 34.43 50.74 18.24
N ILE A 774 35.37 50.83 17.29
CA ILE A 774 35.92 49.65 16.60
C ILE A 774 36.62 48.73 17.60
N ILE A 775 37.45 49.29 18.49
CA ILE A 775 38.19 48.50 19.49
C ILE A 775 37.21 47.83 20.45
N LEU A 776 36.23 48.57 20.99
CA LEU A 776 35.21 48.01 21.88
C LEU A 776 34.37 46.93 21.19
N TRP A 777 33.97 47.15 19.93
CA TRP A 777 33.21 46.17 19.16
C TRP A 777 34.03 44.92 18.83
N THR A 778 35.32 45.08 18.53
CA THR A 778 36.24 43.95 18.30
C THR A 778 36.47 43.16 19.58
N ILE A 779 36.70 43.84 20.71
CA ILE A 779 36.79 43.21 22.04
C ILE A 779 35.50 42.48 22.35
N PHE A 780 34.35 43.09 22.07
CA PHE A 780 33.05 42.47 22.26
C PHE A 780 32.90 41.16 21.45
N MET A 781 33.24 41.18 20.16
CA MET A 781 33.26 39.98 19.31
C MET A 781 34.25 38.91 19.80
N ILE A 782 35.42 39.31 20.31
CA ILE A 782 36.41 38.39 20.91
C ILE A 782 35.86 37.77 22.19
N LEU A 783 35.27 38.57 23.09
CA LEU A 783 34.69 38.10 24.34
C LEU A 783 33.49 37.16 24.08
N GLN A 784 32.68 37.42 23.07
CA GLN A 784 31.61 36.52 22.62
C GLN A 784 32.18 35.20 22.06
N LYS A 785 33.22 35.26 21.22
CA LYS A 785 33.90 34.06 20.68
C LYS A 785 34.53 33.20 21.79
N LEU A 786 35.01 33.83 22.85
CA LEU A 786 35.54 33.17 24.03
C LEU A 786 34.43 32.61 24.94
N GLY A 787 33.16 32.95 24.70
CA GLY A 787 32.02 32.54 25.52
C GLY A 787 31.93 33.28 26.85
N ILE A 788 32.53 34.47 26.96
CA ILE A 788 32.49 35.31 28.18
C ILE A 788 31.22 36.17 28.20
N ILE A 789 30.76 36.62 27.02
CA ILE A 789 29.54 37.43 26.86
C ILE A 789 28.59 36.68 25.91
N HIS A 790 27.30 36.62 26.27
CA HIS A 790 26.23 36.07 25.45
C HIS A 790 25.33 37.18 24.92
N PHE A 791 24.79 37.00 23.71
CA PHE A 791 23.81 37.89 23.09
C PHE A 791 22.44 37.21 23.08
#